data_AF-A0A1B2DYX6-F1
#
_entry.id   AF-A0A1B2DYX6-F1
#
_cell.length_a   1.000
_cell.length_b   1.000
_cell.length_c   1.000
_cell.angle_alpha   90.00
_cell.angle_beta   90.00
_cell.angle_gamma   90.00
#
_symmetry.space_group_name_H-M   'P 1'
#
loop_
_entity.id
_entity.type
_entity.pdbx_description
1 polymer ?
#
loop_
_entity_poly.entity_id
_entity_poly.type
_entity_poly.pdbx_seq_one_letter_code
_entity_poly.pdbx_strand_id
1 'polypeptide(L)'
;MITQVRSWTHDDNIPDLIGRKKVDWSIFEYGSTVPNDFKVYFYKANGGEEIEVGKGKQVTLIYGGKKYKASLRNVDQISAGRESLQLRYHSNDLKDLMISIFKHSYEFITARKPRDPRNKKQVVVPDELAEYIEFYTTDIPYNYELKLITLEGNRNQQMPNIWWVNQGATLSEEKEEGIIWAPLNGKGGRSQYHWDTMDEVKQGDIILHYANGSLRYVSKALEDCVHAEKPSSMSNSNWDAQGRLVRVEYHPLQPNIPLTLFSQEIMKLQIHQGPIHSGAGVKQGYLFRFKLQGLHKIQEISPQVKWPEFTLFSRTQIEEKAVVTNLPNIVEDQEVTSKMNDIKLFISHRGFHYPPGLIENLYLSLKTKPFVILAGVSGTGKTKLVKLFAEALGATGDNGQFSLIPVRPDWSDPSDLLGYKDLSGVFRPGRLAEVLVEASQPENQHKPYFICMDEMNLARVEYYFSDVLSVIETQEWRQDRIVTSKLINRESLLPQDQLLYGDLSIPDNVYLIGTVNMDETTHPFSKKVLDRANTIEFNYINLQQYPSLAIHEKEETDLTVHNSFLRSEYLQLIDVYSEYTELVHATTEKLVKINHILEEIHSHVGFRIRDSICFYMVYNQRFELLSDDEAFDLQLLQKILPRIQGSSLSVKRVLLKLLQGALGRTLPVSDLMDDASEIYLKWNDNQEENKAKHPLSARKIAFMLRRLEEDGFTSYWLS
;
A
#
# COMPACT_ATOMS: atom_id res chain seq x y z
N MET A 1 38.10 10.40 -1.59
CA MET A 1 37.50 11.56 -2.29
C MET A 1 36.20 11.08 -2.89
N ILE A 2 35.16 11.92 -2.96
CA ILE A 2 33.89 11.52 -3.58
C ILE A 2 33.80 12.16 -4.95
N THR A 3 33.84 11.34 -6.00
CA THR A 3 33.64 11.78 -7.39
C THR A 3 32.18 11.58 -7.75
N GLN A 4 31.45 12.64 -8.09
CA GLN A 4 30.04 12.57 -8.48
C GLN A 4 29.80 13.27 -9.80
N VAL A 5 29.25 12.55 -10.79
CA VAL A 5 28.89 13.08 -12.10
C VAL A 5 27.54 12.51 -12.52
N ARG A 6 26.52 13.38 -12.62
CA ARG A 6 25.14 13.01 -12.95
C ARG A 6 24.61 11.95 -11.98
N SER A 7 24.19 10.79 -12.49
CA SER A 7 23.68 9.66 -11.71
C SER A 7 24.77 8.71 -11.21
N TRP A 8 26.05 9.01 -11.42
CA TRP A 8 27.17 8.20 -10.94
C TRP A 8 27.91 8.87 -9.79
N THR A 9 28.27 8.08 -8.79
CA THR A 9 29.05 8.44 -7.61
C THR A 9 30.12 7.39 -7.37
N HIS A 10 31.34 7.78 -7.01
CA HIS A 10 32.41 6.88 -6.57
C HIS A 10 32.98 7.44 -5.28
N ASP A 11 33.18 6.57 -4.29
CA ASP A 11 33.81 6.90 -3.01
C ASP A 11 35.06 6.07 -2.85
N ASP A 12 36.23 6.72 -2.83
CA ASP A 12 37.53 6.04 -2.67
C ASP A 12 37.66 5.29 -1.33
N ASN A 13 36.78 5.57 -0.35
CA ASN A 13 36.77 4.89 0.95
C ASN A 13 36.07 3.53 0.91
N ILE A 14 35.31 3.22 -0.15
CA ILE A 14 34.63 1.94 -0.32
C ILE A 14 35.53 1.04 -1.16
N PRO A 15 36.15 -0.01 -0.58
CA PRO A 15 37.04 -0.89 -1.31
C PRO A 15 36.34 -1.53 -2.51
N ASP A 16 37.09 -1.68 -3.60
CA ASP A 16 36.68 -2.40 -4.81
C ASP A 16 35.47 -1.81 -5.55
N LEU A 17 34.93 -0.69 -5.08
CA LEU A 17 33.85 0.01 -5.76
C LEU A 17 34.37 0.58 -7.08
N ILE A 18 33.77 0.18 -8.20
CA ILE A 18 33.99 0.81 -9.52
C ILE A 18 33.17 2.10 -9.58
N GLY A 19 31.91 2.02 -9.14
CA GLY A 19 31.02 3.17 -9.02
C GLY A 19 29.63 2.76 -8.58
N ARG A 20 28.94 3.67 -7.93
CA ARG A 20 27.52 3.60 -7.57
C ARG A 20 26.71 4.41 -8.58
N LYS A 21 25.68 3.78 -9.14
CA LYS A 21 24.75 4.35 -10.11
C LYS A 21 23.38 4.49 -9.46
N LYS A 22 22.91 5.74 -9.32
CA LYS A 22 21.52 6.03 -9.00
C LYS A 22 20.61 5.51 -10.12
N VAL A 23 19.58 4.75 -9.77
CA VAL A 23 18.67 4.12 -10.74
C VAL A 23 17.94 5.19 -11.55
N ASP A 24 17.96 5.04 -12.88
CA ASP A 24 17.20 5.85 -13.82
C ASP A 24 16.66 4.96 -14.95
N TRP A 25 15.86 5.51 -15.86
CA TRP A 25 15.18 4.72 -16.92
C TRP A 25 16.13 3.81 -17.72
N SER A 26 17.38 4.24 -17.92
CA SER A 26 18.33 3.46 -18.72
C SER A 26 18.55 2.05 -18.19
N ILE A 27 18.51 1.89 -16.85
CA ILE A 27 18.69 0.62 -16.16
C ILE A 27 17.61 -0.40 -16.56
N PHE A 28 16.40 0.05 -16.87
CA PHE A 28 15.30 -0.86 -17.20
C PHE A 28 15.24 -1.21 -18.69
N GLU A 29 15.86 -0.40 -19.55
CA GLU A 29 15.73 -0.53 -20.99
C GLU A 29 16.95 -1.16 -21.65
N TYR A 30 18.15 -0.66 -21.34
CA TYR A 30 19.36 -1.04 -22.06
C TYR A 30 20.63 -1.13 -21.20
N GLY A 31 20.62 -0.68 -19.95
CA GLY A 31 21.77 -0.69 -19.05
C GLY A 31 22.18 0.71 -18.62
N SER A 32 23.44 1.11 -18.80
CA SER A 32 23.91 2.42 -18.33
C SER A 32 24.95 3.02 -19.25
N THR A 33 24.97 4.35 -19.35
CA THR A 33 26.07 5.09 -19.97
C THR A 33 26.98 5.60 -18.86
N VAL A 34 28.26 5.25 -18.96
CA VAL A 34 29.30 5.62 -18.00
C VAL A 34 29.92 6.96 -18.44
N PRO A 35 29.93 7.99 -17.58
CA PRO A 35 30.61 9.26 -17.85
C PRO A 35 32.11 9.07 -18.08
N ASN A 36 32.75 9.96 -18.84
CA ASN A 36 34.19 9.87 -19.13
C ASN A 36 35.04 9.86 -17.86
N ASP A 37 34.65 10.63 -16.84
CA ASP A 37 35.35 10.70 -15.55
C ASP A 37 35.34 9.35 -14.80
N PHE A 38 34.41 8.45 -15.16
CA PHE A 38 34.32 7.11 -14.57
C PHE A 38 35.00 6.02 -15.39
N LYS A 39 35.46 6.30 -16.63
CA LYS A 39 36.18 5.31 -17.47
C LYS A 39 37.43 4.78 -16.76
N VAL A 40 38.13 5.64 -16.04
CA VAL A 40 39.35 5.28 -15.29
C VAL A 40 39.08 4.16 -14.28
N TYR A 41 37.92 4.15 -13.61
CA TYR A 41 37.57 3.11 -12.64
C TYR A 41 37.26 1.78 -13.34
N PHE A 42 36.58 1.81 -14.48
CA PHE A 42 36.32 0.61 -15.29
C PHE A 42 37.61 0.05 -15.91
N TYR A 43 38.53 0.89 -16.38
CA TYR A 43 39.82 0.41 -16.90
C TYR A 43 40.71 -0.14 -15.79
N LYS A 44 40.77 0.54 -14.64
CA LYS A 44 41.46 0.03 -13.45
C LYS A 44 40.90 -1.34 -13.01
N ALA A 45 39.58 -1.51 -13.04
CA ALA A 45 38.91 -2.77 -12.76
C ALA A 45 39.30 -3.91 -13.73
N ASN A 46 39.74 -3.57 -14.94
CA ASN A 46 40.10 -4.52 -16.00
C ASN A 46 41.62 -4.56 -16.24
N GLY A 47 42.44 -4.25 -15.22
CA GLY A 47 43.91 -4.34 -15.32
C GLY A 47 44.54 -3.25 -16.20
N GLY A 48 43.86 -2.12 -16.41
CA GLY A 48 44.31 -1.00 -17.22
C GLY A 48 44.01 -1.14 -18.72
N GLU A 49 43.31 -2.20 -19.15
CA GLU A 49 42.96 -2.38 -20.56
C GLU A 49 41.88 -1.37 -20.98
N GLU A 50 42.24 -0.48 -21.91
CA GLU A 50 41.31 0.48 -22.51
C GLU A 50 40.57 -0.13 -23.70
N ILE A 51 39.30 0.23 -23.86
CA ILE A 51 38.51 -0.19 -25.02
C ILE A 51 38.60 0.90 -26.09
N GLU A 52 39.25 0.58 -27.22
CA GLU A 52 39.32 1.48 -28.38
C GLU A 52 37.93 1.89 -28.87
N VAL A 53 37.84 3.09 -29.42
CA VAL A 53 36.61 3.65 -29.98
C VAL A 53 36.05 2.73 -31.07
N GLY A 54 34.76 2.41 -30.98
CA GLY A 54 34.05 1.49 -31.87
C GLY A 54 34.19 0.02 -31.50
N LYS A 55 35.07 -0.34 -30.55
CA LYS A 55 35.22 -1.72 -30.05
C LYS A 55 34.43 -1.96 -28.76
N GLY A 56 34.27 -3.24 -28.43
CA GLY A 56 33.52 -3.69 -27.27
C GLY A 56 34.04 -5.00 -26.70
N LYS A 57 33.83 -5.19 -25.40
CA LYS A 57 34.15 -6.40 -24.67
C LYS A 57 32.87 -6.98 -24.05
N GLN A 58 32.79 -8.30 -23.97
CA GLN A 58 31.72 -8.93 -23.19
C GLN A 58 32.03 -8.79 -21.71
N VAL A 59 31.00 -8.50 -20.93
CA VAL A 59 31.06 -8.31 -19.48
C VAL A 59 30.10 -9.28 -18.82
N THR A 60 30.49 -9.81 -17.67
CA THR A 60 29.58 -10.58 -16.81
C THR A 60 29.19 -9.76 -15.60
N LEU A 61 27.89 -9.52 -15.42
CA LEU A 61 27.34 -8.90 -14.22
C LEU A 61 26.88 -9.99 -13.26
N ILE A 62 27.28 -9.91 -11.99
CA ILE A 62 27.05 -10.97 -11.01
C ILE A 62 26.17 -10.42 -9.90
N TYR A 63 25.01 -11.04 -9.66
CA TYR A 63 24.10 -10.68 -8.56
C TYR A 63 23.50 -11.94 -7.95
N GLY A 64 23.57 -12.07 -6.61
CA GLY A 64 23.02 -13.23 -5.89
C GLY A 64 23.57 -14.59 -6.38
N GLY A 65 24.83 -14.61 -6.84
CA GLY A 65 25.46 -15.80 -7.44
C GLY A 65 25.03 -16.13 -8.87
N LYS A 66 24.04 -15.42 -9.44
CA LYS A 66 23.66 -15.55 -10.85
C LYS A 66 24.52 -14.65 -11.73
N LYS A 67 24.86 -15.14 -12.93
CA LYS A 67 25.69 -14.46 -13.93
C LYS A 67 24.83 -13.98 -15.09
N TYR A 68 24.94 -12.69 -15.41
CA TYR A 68 24.19 -12.04 -16.47
C TYR A 68 25.15 -11.51 -17.53
N LYS A 69 24.89 -11.82 -18.79
CA LYS A 69 25.73 -11.37 -19.91
C LYS A 69 25.39 -9.92 -20.29
N ALA A 70 26.43 -9.12 -20.41
CA ALA A 70 26.39 -7.74 -20.87
C ALA A 70 27.56 -7.46 -21.83
N SER A 71 27.60 -6.25 -22.37
CA SER A 71 28.78 -5.76 -23.09
C SER A 71 29.12 -4.33 -22.69
N LEU A 72 30.41 -4.05 -22.63
CA LEU A 72 30.96 -2.72 -22.44
C LEU A 72 31.57 -2.26 -23.75
N ARG A 73 31.00 -1.20 -24.34
CA ARG A 73 31.41 -0.69 -25.66
C ARG A 73 31.83 0.77 -25.55
N ASN A 74 32.97 1.13 -26.14
CA ASN A 74 33.36 2.52 -26.29
C ASN A 74 32.77 3.03 -27.61
N VAL A 75 31.78 3.92 -27.54
CA VAL A 75 31.03 4.39 -28.72
C VAL A 75 31.40 5.83 -29.02
N ASP A 76 31.75 6.09 -30.28
CA ASP A 76 31.94 7.43 -30.83
C ASP A 76 30.59 8.12 -31.04
N GLN A 77 30.31 9.21 -30.33
CA GLN A 77 29.14 10.04 -30.60
C GLN A 77 29.54 11.20 -31.52
N ILE A 78 29.59 10.91 -32.82
CA ILE A 78 30.00 11.82 -33.91
C ILE A 78 29.23 13.17 -33.87
N SER A 79 28.00 13.20 -33.34
CA SER A 79 27.18 14.43 -33.23
C SER A 79 27.48 15.32 -32.00
N ALA A 80 28.30 14.87 -31.04
CA ALA A 80 28.53 15.57 -29.77
C ALA A 80 30.02 15.82 -29.45
N GLY A 81 30.95 15.35 -30.29
CA GLY A 81 32.40 15.50 -30.09
C GLY A 81 32.92 14.82 -28.83
N ARG A 82 32.25 13.74 -28.37
CA ARG A 82 32.56 13.04 -27.12
C ARG A 82 32.44 11.52 -27.30
N GLU A 83 33.37 10.78 -26.72
CA GLU A 83 33.26 9.33 -26.55
C GLU A 83 32.47 9.00 -25.28
N SER A 84 31.78 7.85 -25.25
CA SER A 84 31.11 7.34 -24.04
C SER A 84 31.22 5.83 -23.92
N LEU A 85 31.44 5.35 -22.70
CA LEU A 85 31.48 3.92 -22.42
C LEU A 85 30.06 3.46 -22.06
N GLN A 86 29.52 2.49 -22.80
CA GLN A 86 28.15 2.02 -22.64
C GLN A 86 28.14 0.59 -22.14
N LEU A 87 27.53 0.37 -20.97
CA LEU A 87 27.18 -0.94 -20.46
C LEU A 87 25.81 -1.33 -21.00
N ARG A 88 25.74 -2.43 -21.75
CA ARG A 88 24.53 -2.90 -22.43
C ARG A 88 24.16 -4.32 -22.02
N TYR A 89 22.91 -4.52 -21.60
CA TYR A 89 22.40 -5.84 -21.23
C TYR A 89 22.10 -6.68 -22.48
N HIS A 90 22.36 -7.99 -22.42
CA HIS A 90 22.09 -8.90 -23.54
C HIS A 90 20.79 -9.68 -23.39
N SER A 91 20.31 -9.93 -22.16
CA SER A 91 19.08 -10.70 -21.88
C SER A 91 17.99 -9.83 -21.26
N ASN A 92 16.74 -10.24 -21.45
CA ASN A 92 15.58 -9.64 -20.79
C ASN A 92 15.54 -10.03 -19.30
N ASP A 93 16.05 -11.21 -18.93
CA ASP A 93 16.08 -11.67 -17.53
C ASP A 93 16.76 -10.69 -16.57
N LEU A 94 17.80 -9.97 -17.03
CA LEU A 94 18.45 -8.94 -16.22
C LEU A 94 17.60 -7.68 -16.11
N LYS A 95 16.87 -7.31 -17.17
CA LYS A 95 15.94 -6.17 -17.15
C LYS A 95 14.77 -6.46 -16.22
N ASP A 96 14.18 -7.64 -16.33
CA ASP A 96 13.08 -8.09 -15.48
C ASP A 96 13.53 -8.16 -14.02
N LEU A 97 14.77 -8.61 -13.76
CA LEU A 97 15.38 -8.55 -12.43
C LEU A 97 15.49 -7.10 -11.94
N MET A 98 16.05 -6.18 -12.75
CA MET A 98 16.18 -4.77 -12.34
C MET A 98 14.81 -4.13 -12.07
N ILE A 99 13.79 -4.44 -12.88
CA ILE A 99 12.40 -3.96 -12.70
C ILE A 99 11.82 -4.52 -11.39
N SER A 100 12.01 -5.81 -11.12
CA SER A 100 11.50 -6.45 -9.91
C SER A 100 12.15 -5.92 -8.62
N ILE A 101 13.44 -5.60 -8.67
CA ILE A 101 14.20 -5.20 -7.48
C ILE A 101 14.07 -3.70 -7.22
N PHE A 102 14.15 -2.87 -8.25
CA PHE A 102 14.01 -1.41 -8.14
C PHE A 102 12.60 -0.97 -8.50
N LYS A 103 11.61 -1.66 -7.92
CA LYS A 103 10.19 -1.47 -8.21
C LYS A 103 9.79 -0.01 -7.97
N HIS A 104 10.25 0.59 -6.87
CA HIS A 104 9.97 1.99 -6.55
C HIS A 104 10.54 2.96 -7.59
N SER A 105 11.80 2.82 -7.98
CA SER A 105 12.39 3.68 -9.01
C SER A 105 11.76 3.45 -10.38
N TYR A 106 11.40 2.20 -10.71
CA TYR A 106 10.74 1.85 -11.97
C TYR A 106 9.37 2.51 -12.07
N GLU A 107 8.52 2.34 -11.06
CA GLU A 107 7.18 2.92 -11.00
C GLU A 107 7.25 4.46 -10.99
N PHE A 108 8.16 5.04 -10.20
CA PHE A 108 8.35 6.48 -10.12
C PHE A 108 8.69 7.10 -11.48
N ILE A 109 9.61 6.47 -12.22
CA ILE A 109 10.09 6.95 -13.51
C ILE A 109 9.06 6.71 -14.60
N THR A 110 8.43 5.53 -14.63
CA THR A 110 7.39 5.15 -15.62
C THR A 110 6.20 6.09 -15.53
N ALA A 111 5.76 6.44 -14.33
CA ALA A 111 4.65 7.36 -14.10
C ALA A 111 4.91 8.79 -14.61
N ARG A 112 6.18 9.20 -14.75
CA ARG A 112 6.59 10.59 -15.04
C ARG A 112 7.32 10.75 -16.37
N LYS A 113 7.61 9.65 -17.08
CA LYS A 113 8.33 9.70 -18.36
C LYS A 113 7.46 10.39 -19.43
N PRO A 114 7.99 11.35 -20.20
CA PRO A 114 7.22 11.98 -21.27
C PRO A 114 6.73 10.95 -22.29
N ARG A 115 5.44 11.01 -22.64
CA ARG A 115 4.82 10.08 -23.62
C ARG A 115 5.17 10.40 -25.08
N ASP A 116 5.64 11.62 -25.36
CA ASP A 116 6.15 11.98 -26.69
C ASP A 116 7.57 11.42 -26.89
N PRO A 117 7.82 10.53 -27.87
CA PRO A 117 9.16 10.00 -28.16
C PRO A 117 10.18 11.07 -28.54
N ARG A 118 9.74 12.28 -28.92
CA ARG A 118 10.60 13.43 -29.26
C ARG A 118 11.00 14.23 -28.02
N ASN A 119 10.29 14.08 -26.89
CA ASN A 119 10.60 14.76 -25.64
C ASN A 119 11.61 13.95 -24.82
N LYS A 120 12.88 14.36 -24.88
CA LYS A 120 14.00 13.70 -24.21
C LYS A 120 14.20 14.12 -22.74
N LYS A 121 13.21 14.73 -22.08
CA LYS A 121 13.36 15.16 -20.69
C LYS A 121 13.46 13.95 -19.77
N GLN A 122 14.63 13.77 -19.15
CA GLN A 122 14.91 12.65 -18.26
C GLN A 122 14.24 12.89 -16.90
N VAL A 123 13.47 11.91 -16.43
CA VAL A 123 12.87 11.94 -15.08
C VAL A 123 13.94 11.56 -14.06
N VAL A 124 14.10 12.38 -13.04
CA VAL A 124 15.05 12.16 -11.95
C VAL A 124 14.26 11.78 -10.69
N VAL A 125 14.58 10.64 -10.09
CA VAL A 125 14.02 10.20 -8.80
C VAL A 125 14.58 11.09 -7.68
N PRO A 126 13.76 11.64 -6.76
CA PRO A 126 14.23 12.36 -5.57
C PRO A 126 15.19 11.51 -4.72
N ASP A 127 16.15 12.13 -4.02
CA ASP A 127 17.17 11.39 -3.26
C ASP A 127 16.58 10.53 -2.11
N GLU A 128 15.47 10.98 -1.52
CA GLU A 128 14.77 10.25 -0.44
C GLU A 128 14.11 8.95 -0.91
N LEU A 129 13.88 8.82 -2.22
CA LEU A 129 13.28 7.65 -2.86
C LEU A 129 14.28 6.94 -3.79
N ALA A 130 15.55 7.36 -3.76
CA ALA A 130 16.54 6.90 -4.71
C ALA A 130 17.02 5.50 -4.36
N GLU A 131 17.01 4.64 -5.37
CA GLU A 131 17.63 3.33 -5.31
C GLU A 131 18.94 3.34 -6.10
N TYR A 132 19.84 2.42 -5.77
CA TYR A 132 21.21 2.44 -6.29
C TYR A 132 21.70 1.06 -6.70
N ILE A 133 22.53 1.04 -7.74
CA ILE A 133 23.33 -0.11 -8.16
C ILE A 133 24.79 0.22 -7.87
N GLU A 134 25.45 -0.57 -7.04
CA GLU A 134 26.89 -0.51 -6.86
C GLU A 134 27.57 -1.57 -7.72
N PHE A 135 28.60 -1.17 -8.45
CA PHE A 135 29.44 -2.05 -9.26
C PHE A 135 30.77 -2.25 -8.56
N TYR A 136 31.15 -3.50 -8.31
CA TYR A 136 32.41 -3.86 -7.67
C TYR A 136 33.34 -4.61 -8.62
N THR A 137 34.65 -4.37 -8.47
CA THR A 137 35.70 -5.11 -9.18
C THR A 137 35.71 -6.56 -8.73
N THR A 138 36.09 -7.46 -9.64
CA THR A 138 36.38 -8.86 -9.29
C THR A 138 37.79 -9.21 -9.76
N ASP A 139 38.31 -10.36 -9.31
CA ASP A 139 39.63 -10.85 -9.74
C ASP A 139 39.72 -11.20 -11.23
N ILE A 140 38.57 -11.19 -11.94
CA ILE A 140 38.49 -11.50 -13.36
C ILE A 140 38.13 -10.22 -14.11
N PRO A 141 38.99 -9.74 -15.04
CA PRO A 141 38.67 -8.59 -15.88
C PRO A 141 37.32 -8.76 -16.58
N TYR A 142 36.57 -7.67 -16.69
CA TYR A 142 35.22 -7.62 -17.27
C TYR A 142 34.15 -8.42 -16.52
N ASN A 143 34.39 -8.82 -15.28
CA ASN A 143 33.35 -9.33 -14.39
C ASN A 143 33.11 -8.35 -13.25
N TYR A 144 31.85 -7.97 -13.04
CA TYR A 144 31.46 -6.98 -12.03
C TYR A 144 30.41 -7.57 -11.08
N GLU A 145 30.66 -7.46 -9.79
CA GLU A 145 29.68 -7.83 -8.76
C GLU A 145 28.74 -6.64 -8.51
N LEU A 146 27.44 -6.93 -8.47
CA LEU A 146 26.39 -5.95 -8.27
C LEU A 146 25.87 -6.01 -6.85
N LYS A 147 25.70 -4.84 -6.23
CA LYS A 147 24.88 -4.69 -5.02
C LYS A 147 23.73 -3.75 -5.31
N LEU A 148 22.52 -4.22 -5.05
CA LEU A 148 21.27 -3.52 -5.35
C LEU A 148 20.70 -2.99 -4.04
N ILE A 149 20.57 -1.68 -3.92
CA ILE A 149 20.14 -0.98 -2.70
C ILE A 149 18.73 -0.44 -2.93
N THR A 150 17.76 -0.97 -2.17
CA THR A 150 16.33 -0.63 -2.28
C THR A 150 15.88 0.29 -1.14
N LEU A 151 14.68 0.88 -1.29
CA LEU A 151 14.12 1.85 -0.34
C LEU A 151 13.83 1.27 1.06
N GLU A 152 13.31 0.04 1.16
CA GLU A 152 12.98 -0.63 2.43
C GLU A 152 14.19 -1.02 3.26
N GLY A 153 15.33 -1.26 2.61
CA GLY A 153 16.60 -1.52 3.29
C GLY A 153 17.04 -0.38 4.22
N ASN A 154 16.47 0.83 4.05
CA ASN A 154 16.79 2.00 4.85
C ASN A 154 15.95 2.17 6.14
N ARG A 155 14.87 1.38 6.41
CA ARG A 155 13.86 1.68 7.47
C ARG A 155 13.76 0.75 8.71
N ASN A 156 14.48 -0.38 8.86
CA ASN A 156 14.19 -1.45 9.86
C ASN A 156 15.11 -1.57 11.13
N GLN A 157 15.13 -0.64 12.10
CA GLN A 157 15.97 -0.71 13.33
C GLN A 157 15.20 -0.97 14.67
N GLN A 158 14.72 -2.20 14.97
CA GLN A 158 14.20 -2.52 16.35
C GLN A 158 14.35 -3.97 16.86
N MET A 159 15.08 -4.85 16.17
CA MET A 159 15.65 -6.06 16.79
C MET A 159 17.14 -5.83 17.03
N PRO A 160 17.77 -6.39 18.08
CA PRO A 160 19.21 -6.28 18.26
C PRO A 160 19.91 -6.81 17.02
N ASN A 161 20.84 -6.03 16.49
CA ASN A 161 21.70 -6.50 15.42
C ASN A 161 22.52 -7.67 15.95
N ILE A 162 22.80 -8.62 15.06
CA ILE A 162 23.64 -9.76 15.39
C ILE A 162 24.96 -9.56 14.68
N TRP A 163 26.02 -9.67 15.46
CA TRP A 163 27.38 -9.47 15.02
C TRP A 163 28.20 -10.74 15.24
N TRP A 164 29.28 -10.86 14.50
CA TRP A 164 30.28 -11.90 14.65
C TRP A 164 31.64 -11.23 14.78
N VAL A 165 32.38 -11.55 15.82
CA VAL A 165 33.73 -11.02 16.06
C VAL A 165 34.77 -12.14 16.03
N ASN A 166 35.87 -11.91 15.30
CA ASN A 166 37.03 -12.78 15.28
C ASN A 166 38.11 -12.25 16.23
N GLN A 167 38.32 -12.95 17.33
CA GLN A 167 39.26 -12.53 18.38
C GLN A 167 40.39 -13.55 18.52
N GLY A 168 41.07 -13.86 17.43
CA GLY A 168 42.12 -14.89 17.45
C GLY A 168 43.24 -14.61 18.46
N ALA A 169 43.73 -13.36 18.51
CA ALA A 169 44.86 -12.97 19.36
C ALA A 169 44.46 -12.18 20.63
N THR A 170 43.30 -11.53 20.65
CA THR A 170 42.90 -10.56 21.69
C THR A 170 41.76 -11.05 22.60
N LEU A 171 41.24 -12.27 22.40
CA LEU A 171 40.09 -12.80 23.16
C LEU A 171 40.29 -12.82 24.67
N SER A 172 41.49 -13.15 25.15
CA SER A 172 41.75 -13.25 26.61
C SER A 172 41.68 -11.89 27.29
N GLU A 173 42.34 -10.89 26.70
CA GLU A 173 42.40 -9.51 27.20
C GLU A 173 41.00 -8.85 27.12
N GLU A 174 40.32 -8.97 25.98
CA GLU A 174 38.97 -8.42 25.76
C GLU A 174 37.92 -9.03 26.69
N LYS A 175 38.03 -10.32 26.98
CA LYS A 175 37.12 -11.02 27.89
C LYS A 175 37.35 -10.61 29.35
N GLU A 176 38.60 -10.50 29.79
CA GLU A 176 38.91 -10.11 31.18
C GLU A 176 38.40 -8.71 31.51
N GLU A 177 38.35 -7.81 30.53
CA GLU A 177 37.83 -6.46 30.69
C GLU A 177 36.35 -6.28 30.34
N GLY A 178 35.70 -7.27 29.73
CA GLY A 178 34.30 -7.19 29.33
C GLY A 178 34.06 -6.19 28.20
N ILE A 179 34.94 -6.19 27.20
CA ILE A 179 34.87 -5.25 26.06
C ILE A 179 35.08 -5.98 24.73
N ILE A 180 34.71 -5.31 23.65
CA ILE A 180 35.34 -5.47 22.34
C ILE A 180 35.94 -4.13 21.96
N TRP A 181 37.12 -4.14 21.34
CA TRP A 181 37.87 -2.94 21.01
C TRP A 181 38.53 -3.04 19.65
N ALA A 182 38.43 -1.96 18.88
CA ALA A 182 39.09 -1.83 17.59
C ALA A 182 39.71 -0.44 17.46
N PRO A 183 40.89 -0.30 16.82
CA PRO A 183 41.49 1.03 16.64
C PRO A 183 40.66 1.89 15.68
N LEU A 184 40.72 3.23 15.86
CA LEU A 184 40.05 4.17 14.93
C LEU A 184 40.68 4.09 13.53
N ASN A 185 42.00 3.90 13.49
CA ASN A 185 42.79 3.85 12.28
C ASN A 185 43.72 2.62 12.29
N GLY A 186 43.90 2.00 11.14
CA GLY A 186 44.97 1.01 10.95
C GLY A 186 46.35 1.67 10.90
N LYS A 187 47.41 0.86 10.91
CA LYS A 187 48.78 1.33 10.60
C LYS A 187 48.79 1.97 9.21
N GLY A 188 48.80 3.31 9.17
CA GLY A 188 48.77 4.09 7.93
C GLY A 188 47.58 5.03 7.75
N GLY A 189 46.76 5.26 8.79
CA GLY A 189 45.71 6.31 8.75
C GLY A 189 44.51 5.99 7.86
N ARG A 190 44.31 4.71 7.50
CA ARG A 190 43.10 4.23 6.82
C ARG A 190 42.29 3.36 7.76
N SER A 191 40.99 3.64 7.85
CA SER A 191 40.04 2.77 8.58
C SER A 191 39.76 1.49 7.78
N GLN A 192 39.45 0.39 8.48
CA GLN A 192 38.99 -0.86 7.86
C GLN A 192 37.50 -1.04 8.14
N TYR A 193 36.74 -1.53 7.16
CA TYR A 193 35.29 -1.76 7.25
C TYR A 193 34.86 -2.62 8.48
N HIS A 194 35.71 -3.55 8.92
CA HIS A 194 35.48 -4.38 10.11
C HIS A 194 35.71 -3.64 11.45
N TRP A 195 36.24 -2.42 11.41
CA TRP A 195 36.38 -1.51 12.55
C TRP A 195 35.32 -0.41 12.51
N ASP A 196 34.96 0.10 11.33
CA ASP A 196 33.87 1.08 11.18
C ASP A 196 32.50 0.49 11.57
N THR A 197 32.31 -0.81 11.36
CA THR A 197 31.10 -1.52 11.79
C THR A 197 30.91 -1.56 13.31
N MET A 198 31.95 -1.26 14.10
CA MET A 198 31.79 -1.09 15.56
C MET A 198 30.93 0.13 15.89
N ASP A 199 30.99 1.21 15.09
CA ASP A 199 30.18 2.42 15.32
C ASP A 199 28.67 2.17 15.17
N GLU A 200 28.31 1.06 14.52
CA GLU A 200 26.93 0.61 14.32
C GLU A 200 26.40 -0.25 15.46
N VAL A 201 27.26 -0.72 16.38
CA VAL A 201 26.86 -1.56 17.50
C VAL A 201 26.08 -0.73 18.52
N LYS A 202 24.88 -1.21 18.87
CA LYS A 202 23.97 -0.56 19.80
C LYS A 202 23.80 -1.37 21.08
N GLN A 203 23.44 -0.66 22.17
CA GLN A 203 23.05 -1.29 23.41
C GLN A 203 21.97 -2.37 23.15
N GLY A 204 22.23 -3.58 23.63
CA GLY A 204 21.34 -4.73 23.45
C GLY A 204 21.68 -5.66 22.29
N ASP A 205 22.60 -5.27 21.38
CA ASP A 205 23.07 -6.10 20.27
C ASP A 205 23.71 -7.42 20.75
N ILE A 206 23.65 -8.46 19.91
CA ILE A 206 24.19 -9.80 20.20
C ILE A 206 25.48 -10.00 19.40
N ILE A 207 26.53 -10.49 20.06
CA ILE A 207 27.84 -10.65 19.42
C ILE A 207 28.36 -12.08 19.62
N LEU A 208 28.64 -12.77 18.51
CA LEU A 208 29.21 -14.13 18.48
C LEU A 208 30.73 -14.07 18.43
N HIS A 209 31.42 -14.72 19.37
CA HIS A 209 32.88 -14.65 19.50
C HIS A 209 33.56 -15.91 18.96
N TYR A 210 34.28 -15.74 17.85
CA TYR A 210 35.04 -16.77 17.18
C TYR A 210 36.54 -16.66 17.45
N ALA A 211 37.15 -17.76 17.89
CA ALA A 211 38.60 -17.86 18.01
C ALA A 211 39.07 -19.32 17.94
N ASN A 212 40.26 -19.53 17.36
CA ASN A 212 40.93 -20.83 17.31
C ASN A 212 40.05 -21.96 16.74
N GLY A 213 39.34 -21.70 15.66
CA GLY A 213 38.54 -22.71 14.95
C GLY A 213 37.13 -22.98 15.50
N SER A 214 36.67 -22.24 16.51
CA SER A 214 35.36 -22.48 17.13
C SER A 214 34.69 -21.19 17.62
N LEU A 215 33.36 -21.21 17.70
CA LEU A 215 32.60 -20.25 18.53
C LEU A 215 32.77 -20.65 20.00
N ARG A 216 33.20 -19.68 20.81
CA ARG A 216 33.57 -19.90 22.22
C ARG A 216 32.70 -19.12 23.19
N TYR A 217 32.23 -17.95 22.79
CA TYR A 217 31.40 -17.09 23.61
C TYR A 217 30.30 -16.45 22.77
N VAL A 218 29.25 -16.02 23.45
CA VAL A 218 28.27 -15.05 22.96
C VAL A 218 28.15 -13.94 24.00
N SER A 219 28.03 -12.70 23.56
CA SER A 219 27.84 -11.57 24.47
C SER A 219 26.68 -10.68 24.07
N LYS A 220 26.24 -9.88 25.04
CA LYS A 220 25.29 -8.79 24.85
C LYS A 220 26.01 -7.46 25.01
N ALA A 221 25.80 -6.53 24.07
CA ALA A 221 26.30 -5.16 24.20
C ALA A 221 25.57 -4.43 25.34
N LEU A 222 26.32 -3.91 26.31
CA LEU A 222 25.79 -3.21 27.47
C LEU A 222 25.55 -1.72 27.20
N GLU A 223 26.29 -1.15 26.25
CA GLU A 223 26.29 0.27 25.88
C GLU A 223 26.48 0.41 24.36
N ASP A 224 26.10 1.57 23.82
CA ASP A 224 26.46 1.95 22.45
C ASP A 224 27.98 2.06 22.30
N CYS A 225 28.49 1.92 21.07
CA CYS A 225 29.90 2.16 20.78
C CYS A 225 30.32 3.58 21.18
N VAL A 226 31.43 3.67 21.92
CA VAL A 226 32.04 4.94 22.30
C VAL A 226 33.48 5.01 21.82
N HIS A 227 33.96 6.22 21.54
CA HIS A 227 35.36 6.45 21.25
C HIS A 227 36.12 6.53 22.57
N ALA A 228 37.10 5.64 22.77
CA ALA A 228 37.85 5.52 24.00
C ALA A 228 39.33 5.24 23.72
N GLU A 229 40.19 5.60 24.68
CA GLU A 229 41.60 5.24 24.62
C GLU A 229 41.79 3.73 24.70
N LYS A 230 42.90 3.25 24.13
CA LYS A 230 43.25 1.84 24.19
C LYS A 230 43.38 1.39 25.66
N PRO A 231 42.69 0.32 26.09
CA PRO A 231 42.82 -0.19 27.44
C PRO A 231 44.27 -0.57 27.76
N SER A 232 44.67 -0.33 29.02
CA SER A 232 46.05 -0.57 29.49
C SER A 232 46.44 -2.05 29.44
N SER A 233 45.48 -2.98 29.53
CA SER A 233 45.68 -4.42 29.36
C SER A 233 46.12 -4.82 27.94
N MET A 234 45.79 -4.02 26.93
CA MET A 234 46.13 -4.25 25.53
C MET A 234 47.43 -3.57 25.10
N SER A 235 48.27 -3.15 26.05
CA SER A 235 49.48 -2.35 25.77
C SER A 235 50.44 -3.00 24.77
N ASN A 236 50.46 -4.34 24.67
CA ASN A 236 51.29 -5.10 23.72
C ASN A 236 50.72 -5.18 22.29
N SER A 237 49.51 -4.69 22.03
CA SER A 237 48.95 -4.65 20.69
C SER A 237 49.53 -3.47 19.90
N ASN A 238 49.81 -3.72 18.61
CA ASN A 238 50.39 -2.78 17.65
C ASN A 238 49.41 -1.67 17.19
N TRP A 239 48.37 -1.42 17.99
CA TRP A 239 47.19 -0.61 17.66
C TRP A 239 47.28 0.80 18.26
N ASP A 240 46.62 1.74 17.59
CA ASP A 240 46.65 3.18 17.87
C ASP A 240 46.08 3.52 19.26
N ALA A 241 46.44 4.68 19.81
CA ALA A 241 46.07 5.08 21.17
C ALA A 241 44.58 5.35 21.34
N GLN A 242 43.87 5.66 20.25
CA GLN A 242 42.42 5.88 20.26
C GLN A 242 41.68 4.87 19.40
N GLY A 243 40.57 4.37 19.94
CA GLY A 243 39.77 3.31 19.34
C GLY A 243 38.30 3.45 19.64
N ARG A 244 37.58 2.43 19.18
CA ARG A 244 36.16 2.19 19.40
C ARG A 244 36.03 1.11 20.45
N LEU A 245 35.22 1.35 21.45
CA LEU A 245 35.00 0.45 22.57
C LEU A 245 33.51 0.19 22.69
N VAL A 246 33.15 -1.09 22.80
CA VAL A 246 31.81 -1.52 23.21
C VAL A 246 31.98 -2.36 24.46
N ARG A 247 31.28 -2.00 25.54
CA ARG A 247 31.18 -2.84 26.74
C ARG A 247 30.24 -4.00 26.47
N VAL A 248 30.66 -5.22 26.79
CA VAL A 248 29.90 -6.44 26.51
C VAL A 248 29.94 -7.40 27.69
N GLU A 249 28.86 -8.17 27.88
CA GLU A 249 28.80 -9.22 28.89
C GLU A 249 29.05 -10.60 28.23
N TYR A 250 30.20 -11.23 28.52
CA TYR A 250 30.58 -12.52 27.90
C TYR A 250 29.91 -13.72 28.57
N HIS A 251 29.33 -14.61 27.75
CA HIS A 251 28.80 -15.90 28.19
C HIS A 251 29.49 -17.07 27.45
N PRO A 252 30.04 -18.08 28.16
CA PRO A 252 30.73 -19.20 27.53
C PRO A 252 29.76 -20.17 26.84
N LEU A 253 30.11 -20.58 25.62
CA LEU A 253 29.43 -21.66 24.89
C LEU A 253 30.12 -22.99 25.20
N GLN A 254 29.49 -23.83 26.02
CA GLN A 254 30.03 -25.14 26.42
C GLN A 254 29.12 -26.29 25.95
N PRO A 255 29.65 -27.26 25.17
CA PRO A 255 30.98 -27.28 24.54
C PRO A 255 31.16 -26.17 23.47
N ASN A 256 32.41 -25.79 23.16
CA ASN A 256 32.69 -24.87 22.05
C ASN A 256 32.15 -25.47 20.74
N ILE A 257 31.70 -24.64 19.81
CA ILE A 257 31.09 -25.10 18.55
C ILE A 257 32.13 -25.00 17.41
N PRO A 258 32.65 -26.13 16.90
CA PRO A 258 33.58 -26.13 15.77
C PRO A 258 32.95 -25.54 14.52
N LEU A 259 33.71 -24.72 13.80
CA LEU A 259 33.27 -24.10 12.55
C LEU A 259 32.73 -25.13 11.53
N THR A 260 33.38 -26.30 11.47
CA THR A 260 33.05 -27.39 10.53
C THR A 260 31.62 -27.93 10.67
N LEU A 261 30.96 -27.74 11.82
CA LEU A 261 29.61 -28.24 12.05
C LEU A 261 28.55 -27.40 11.32
N PHE A 262 28.73 -26.08 11.27
CA PHE A 262 27.70 -25.16 10.78
C PHE A 262 28.13 -24.33 9.57
N SER A 263 29.41 -24.31 9.21
CA SER A 263 29.89 -23.38 8.17
C SER A 263 29.23 -23.57 6.81
N GLN A 264 28.90 -24.81 6.43
CA GLN A 264 28.15 -25.12 5.21
C GLN A 264 26.71 -24.59 5.27
N GLU A 265 26.03 -24.74 6.39
CA GLU A 265 24.64 -24.30 6.56
C GLU A 265 24.55 -22.77 6.61
N ILE A 266 25.50 -22.12 7.27
CA ILE A 266 25.59 -20.65 7.29
C ILE A 266 26.00 -20.09 5.93
N MET A 267 26.82 -20.81 5.16
CA MET A 267 27.13 -20.44 3.78
C MET A 267 25.86 -20.40 2.91
N LYS A 268 24.94 -21.36 3.07
CA LYS A 268 23.67 -21.42 2.31
C LYS A 268 22.77 -20.19 2.53
N LEU A 269 22.88 -19.54 3.69
CA LEU A 269 22.10 -18.34 4.03
C LEU A 269 22.58 -17.07 3.31
N GLN A 270 23.72 -17.12 2.61
CA GLN A 270 24.28 -16.03 1.80
C GLN A 270 24.26 -14.68 2.52
N ILE A 271 24.82 -14.63 3.72
CA ILE A 271 24.85 -13.41 4.55
C ILE A 271 25.83 -12.40 3.94
N HIS A 272 25.29 -11.30 3.39
CA HIS A 272 26.07 -10.20 2.84
C HIS A 272 27.01 -9.61 3.91
N GLN A 273 28.30 -9.48 3.60
CA GLN A 273 29.38 -9.07 4.54
C GLN A 273 29.47 -9.93 5.82
N GLY A 274 28.98 -11.17 5.77
CA GLY A 274 29.06 -12.12 6.87
C GLY A 274 30.43 -12.78 7.05
N PRO A 275 30.62 -13.52 8.16
CA PRO A 275 31.92 -14.00 8.65
C PRO A 275 32.50 -15.21 7.91
N ILE A 276 31.70 -15.92 7.11
CA ILE A 276 32.11 -17.17 6.43
C ILE A 276 32.31 -16.90 4.93
N HIS A 277 33.42 -17.42 4.37
CA HIS A 277 33.72 -17.36 2.94
C HIS A 277 33.16 -18.59 2.18
N SER A 278 33.16 -18.53 0.86
CA SER A 278 32.61 -19.58 -0.04
C SER A 278 33.24 -20.96 0.16
N GLY A 279 34.51 -21.04 0.57
CA GLY A 279 35.16 -22.28 1.00
C GLY A 279 34.78 -22.80 2.40
N ALA A 280 33.71 -22.30 3.02
CA ALA A 280 33.24 -22.67 4.37
C ALA A 280 34.21 -22.38 5.53
N GLY A 281 35.19 -21.50 5.33
CA GLY A 281 36.11 -21.01 6.35
C GLY A 281 35.79 -19.58 6.78
N VAL A 282 36.45 -19.08 7.83
CA VAL A 282 36.21 -17.73 8.38
C VAL A 282 37.05 -16.67 7.67
N LYS A 283 36.45 -15.53 7.38
CA LYS A 283 37.12 -14.38 6.73
C LYS A 283 38.09 -13.69 7.69
N GLN A 284 39.17 -13.13 7.14
CA GLN A 284 40.10 -12.27 7.88
C GLN A 284 39.45 -10.89 8.08
N GLY A 285 39.29 -10.48 9.33
CA GLY A 285 38.60 -9.25 9.75
C GLY A 285 38.19 -9.36 11.21
N TYR A 286 37.84 -8.25 11.86
CA TYR A 286 37.49 -8.21 13.28
C TYR A 286 35.98 -8.41 13.49
N LEU A 287 35.13 -7.41 13.20
CA LEU A 287 33.68 -7.49 13.38
C LEU A 287 32.93 -7.65 12.03
N PHE A 288 31.90 -8.49 11.99
CA PHE A 288 31.08 -8.78 10.82
C PHE A 288 29.60 -8.72 11.16
N ARG A 289 28.78 -8.27 10.21
CA ARG A 289 27.32 -8.36 10.31
C ARG A 289 26.87 -9.82 10.22
N PHE A 290 25.87 -10.20 10.99
CA PHE A 290 25.30 -11.53 11.00
C PHE A 290 23.77 -11.48 10.95
N LYS A 291 23.12 -12.64 10.78
CA LYS A 291 21.66 -12.74 10.68
C LYS A 291 21.08 -13.65 11.75
N LEU A 292 19.85 -13.34 12.15
CA LEU A 292 19.06 -14.12 13.12
C LEU A 292 18.84 -15.56 12.66
N GLN A 293 18.54 -15.75 11.38
CA GLN A 293 18.43 -17.07 10.77
C GLN A 293 19.72 -17.89 10.91
N GLY A 294 20.88 -17.23 10.85
CA GLY A 294 22.18 -17.87 11.06
C GLY A 294 22.40 -18.29 12.50
N LEU A 295 22.08 -17.43 13.46
CA LEU A 295 22.15 -17.74 14.88
C LEU A 295 21.28 -18.96 15.23
N HIS A 296 20.03 -18.95 14.78
CA HIS A 296 19.11 -20.06 14.99
C HIS A 296 19.63 -21.37 14.38
N LYS A 297 20.21 -21.31 13.18
CA LYS A 297 20.75 -22.50 12.52
C LYS A 297 21.93 -23.11 13.29
N ILE A 298 22.79 -22.28 13.89
CA ILE A 298 23.89 -22.76 14.75
C ILE A 298 23.32 -23.42 16.01
N GLN A 299 22.30 -22.82 16.64
CA GLN A 299 21.63 -23.38 17.81
C GLN A 299 21.00 -24.74 17.52
N GLU A 300 20.31 -24.90 16.39
CA GLU A 300 19.73 -26.18 15.95
C GLU A 300 20.77 -27.28 15.75
N ILE A 301 21.95 -26.94 15.21
CA ILE A 301 23.04 -27.89 14.93
C ILE A 301 23.85 -28.23 16.20
N SER A 302 23.70 -27.43 17.26
CA SER A 302 24.44 -27.57 18.52
C SER A 302 23.53 -27.70 19.75
N PRO A 303 22.57 -28.64 19.78
CA PRO A 303 21.58 -28.77 20.86
C PRO A 303 22.20 -29.07 22.24
N GLN A 304 23.42 -29.57 22.27
CA GLN A 304 24.20 -29.87 23.48
C GLN A 304 24.82 -28.62 24.14
N VAL A 305 24.80 -27.46 23.48
CA VAL A 305 25.40 -26.22 23.98
C VAL A 305 24.37 -25.43 24.77
N LYS A 306 24.76 -24.97 25.96
CA LYS A 306 23.91 -24.08 26.77
C LYS A 306 24.01 -22.64 26.26
N TRP A 307 22.94 -22.17 25.62
CA TRP A 307 22.81 -20.80 25.14
C TRP A 307 22.15 -19.91 26.21
N PRO A 308 22.62 -18.67 26.42
CA PRO A 308 21.96 -17.72 27.32
C PRO A 308 20.55 -17.33 26.85
N GLU A 309 19.66 -17.00 27.78
CA GLU A 309 18.26 -16.65 27.48
C GLU A 309 18.11 -15.51 26.46
N PHE A 310 18.98 -14.49 26.51
CA PHE A 310 18.93 -13.36 25.57
C PHE A 310 19.25 -13.72 24.11
N THR A 311 19.67 -14.96 23.84
CA THR A 311 19.93 -15.49 22.50
C THR A 311 18.83 -16.43 22.00
N LEU A 312 17.85 -16.76 22.86
CA LEU A 312 16.77 -17.70 22.56
C LEU A 312 15.52 -16.92 22.15
N PHE A 313 15.20 -16.95 20.87
CA PHE A 313 13.98 -16.34 20.31
C PHE A 313 12.96 -17.44 20.03
N SER A 314 11.68 -17.23 20.34
CA SER A 314 10.64 -18.25 20.11
C SER A 314 10.39 -18.47 18.61
N ARG A 315 9.97 -19.67 18.21
CA ARG A 315 9.54 -19.94 16.82
C ARG A 315 8.41 -18.99 16.38
N THR A 316 7.54 -18.60 17.31
CA THR A 316 6.51 -17.57 17.13
C THR A 316 7.11 -16.20 16.78
N GLN A 317 8.23 -15.78 17.38
CA GLN A 317 8.94 -14.53 17.00
C GLN A 317 9.66 -14.62 15.64
N ILE A 318 9.99 -15.84 15.19
CA ILE A 318 10.61 -16.11 13.89
C ILE A 318 9.54 -16.10 12.78
N GLU A 319 8.34 -16.62 13.07
CA GLU A 319 7.19 -16.62 12.16
C GLU A 319 6.46 -15.27 12.14
N GLU A 320 6.43 -14.50 13.23
CA GLU A 320 5.99 -13.09 13.23
C GLU A 320 6.79 -12.23 12.24
N LYS A 321 8.07 -12.53 11.98
CA LYS A 321 8.87 -11.88 10.92
C LYS A 321 8.67 -12.45 9.51
N ALA A 322 8.07 -13.63 9.37
CA ALA A 322 7.67 -14.21 8.09
C ALA A 322 6.25 -13.78 7.67
N VAL A 323 5.44 -13.26 8.61
CA VAL A 323 4.05 -12.82 8.39
C VAL A 323 3.91 -11.28 8.38
N VAL A 324 4.85 -10.50 8.93
CA VAL A 324 4.72 -9.03 9.05
C VAL A 324 5.42 -8.24 7.92
N THR A 325 5.86 -8.89 6.83
CA THR A 325 6.07 -8.20 5.54
C THR A 325 4.73 -7.94 4.85
N ASN A 326 3.86 -7.13 5.46
CA ASN A 326 2.73 -6.53 4.75
C ASN A 326 3.13 -5.14 4.26
N LEU A 327 3.80 -5.09 3.12
CA LEU A 327 3.46 -4.07 2.14
C LEU A 327 2.20 -4.54 1.42
N PRO A 328 1.33 -3.63 0.96
CA PRO A 328 0.07 -4.01 0.36
C PRO A 328 0.34 -4.96 -0.79
N ASN A 329 -0.10 -6.21 -0.68
CA ASN A 329 -0.51 -6.92 -1.88
C ASN A 329 -1.51 -5.98 -2.55
N ILE A 330 -1.14 -5.38 -3.69
CA ILE A 330 -2.15 -5.06 -4.69
C ILE A 330 -2.80 -6.42 -4.90
N VAL A 331 -4.03 -6.57 -4.39
CA VAL A 331 -4.79 -7.79 -4.60
C VAL A 331 -4.79 -7.98 -6.11
N GLU A 332 -4.15 -9.04 -6.60
CA GLU A 332 -4.13 -9.29 -8.04
C GLU A 332 -5.58 -9.32 -8.51
N ASP A 333 -5.89 -8.79 -9.69
CA ASP A 333 -7.27 -8.64 -10.15
C ASP A 333 -8.02 -9.98 -10.12
N GLN A 334 -7.30 -11.08 -10.35
CA GLN A 334 -7.79 -12.45 -10.29
C GLN A 334 -8.20 -12.91 -8.88
N GLU A 335 -7.59 -12.35 -7.82
CA GLU A 335 -7.96 -12.63 -6.44
C GLU A 335 -9.25 -11.91 -6.03
N VAL A 336 -9.61 -10.80 -6.68
CA VAL A 336 -10.81 -10.03 -6.32
C VAL A 336 -12.06 -10.87 -6.48
N THR A 337 -12.22 -11.53 -7.63
CA THR A 337 -13.37 -12.39 -7.91
C THR A 337 -13.45 -13.58 -6.94
N SER A 338 -12.30 -14.16 -6.58
CA SER A 338 -12.25 -15.23 -5.56
C SER A 338 -12.74 -14.72 -4.20
N LYS A 339 -12.20 -13.61 -3.71
CA LYS A 339 -12.60 -13.02 -2.43
C LYS A 339 -14.07 -12.60 -2.42
N MET A 340 -14.58 -12.09 -3.53
CA MET A 340 -16.01 -11.78 -3.66
C MET A 340 -16.90 -13.02 -3.53
N ASN A 341 -16.47 -14.17 -4.05
CA ASN A 341 -17.18 -15.43 -3.87
C ASN A 341 -17.11 -15.90 -2.41
N ASP A 342 -15.95 -15.75 -1.75
CA ASP A 342 -15.79 -16.09 -0.33
C ASP A 342 -16.71 -15.25 0.56
N ILE A 343 -16.84 -13.94 0.28
CA ILE A 343 -17.76 -13.05 0.99
C ILE A 343 -19.22 -13.49 0.82
N LYS A 344 -19.63 -13.82 -0.41
CA LYS A 344 -20.99 -14.33 -0.69
C LYS A 344 -21.27 -15.64 0.05
N LEU A 345 -20.29 -16.56 0.03
CA LEU A 345 -20.39 -17.82 0.74
C LEU A 345 -20.52 -17.60 2.25
N PHE A 346 -19.69 -16.74 2.84
CA PHE A 346 -19.76 -16.37 4.25
C PHE A 346 -21.16 -15.84 4.65
N ILE A 347 -21.69 -14.91 3.85
CA ILE A 347 -23.01 -14.33 4.09
C ILE A 347 -24.12 -15.40 4.00
N SER A 348 -24.03 -16.28 2.99
CA SER A 348 -24.98 -17.39 2.82
C SER A 348 -24.92 -18.40 3.96
N HIS A 349 -23.73 -18.70 4.49
CA HIS A 349 -23.53 -19.59 5.64
C HIS A 349 -24.14 -19.02 6.93
N ARG A 350 -24.20 -17.68 7.05
CA ARG A 350 -24.92 -17.02 8.15
C ARG A 350 -26.44 -16.94 7.93
N GLY A 351 -26.95 -17.56 6.88
CA GLY A 351 -28.38 -17.70 6.58
C GLY A 351 -29.00 -16.53 5.82
N PHE A 352 -28.19 -15.60 5.29
CA PHE A 352 -28.67 -14.43 4.55
C PHE A 352 -28.45 -14.61 3.06
N HIS A 353 -29.47 -14.31 2.25
CA HIS A 353 -29.34 -14.31 0.79
C HIS A 353 -29.74 -12.94 0.25
N TYR A 354 -28.91 -12.38 -0.61
CA TYR A 354 -29.14 -11.09 -1.24
C TYR A 354 -29.34 -11.28 -2.76
N PRO A 355 -30.01 -10.33 -3.44
CA PRO A 355 -30.13 -10.35 -4.90
C PRO A 355 -28.76 -10.44 -5.58
N PRO A 356 -28.70 -11.08 -6.76
CA PRO A 356 -27.46 -11.13 -7.55
C PRO A 356 -26.98 -9.70 -7.86
N GLY A 357 -25.66 -9.50 -7.80
CA GLY A 357 -25.03 -8.22 -8.09
C GLY A 357 -25.07 -7.19 -6.93
N LEU A 358 -25.83 -7.40 -5.86
CA LEU A 358 -25.93 -6.42 -4.77
C LEU A 358 -24.62 -6.30 -3.97
N ILE A 359 -23.97 -7.42 -3.69
CA ILE A 359 -22.72 -7.46 -2.90
C ILE A 359 -21.57 -6.88 -3.74
N GLU A 360 -21.53 -7.20 -5.03
CA GLU A 360 -20.62 -6.65 -6.03
C GLU A 360 -20.80 -5.14 -6.16
N ASN A 361 -22.05 -4.68 -6.24
CA ASN A 361 -22.36 -3.26 -6.28
C ASN A 361 -21.89 -2.54 -5.01
N LEU A 362 -22.08 -3.14 -3.83
CA LEU A 362 -21.58 -2.58 -2.57
C LEU A 362 -20.05 -2.48 -2.57
N TYR A 363 -19.35 -3.53 -3.00
CA TYR A 363 -17.90 -3.55 -3.12
C TYR A 363 -17.40 -2.47 -4.10
N LEU A 364 -17.92 -2.42 -5.32
CA LEU A 364 -17.54 -1.42 -6.34
C LEU A 364 -17.84 0.00 -5.85
N SER A 365 -18.93 0.18 -5.11
CA SER A 365 -19.30 1.47 -4.52
C SER A 365 -18.29 1.92 -3.45
N LEU A 366 -17.94 1.03 -2.52
CA LEU A 366 -16.95 1.32 -1.46
C LEU A 366 -15.55 1.58 -2.04
N LYS A 367 -15.16 0.80 -3.06
CA LYS A 367 -13.87 0.98 -3.73
C LYS A 367 -13.78 2.26 -4.54
N THR A 368 -14.90 2.68 -5.13
CA THR A 368 -14.99 3.96 -5.86
C THR A 368 -14.97 5.17 -4.93
N LYS A 369 -15.72 5.10 -3.82
CA LYS A 369 -15.73 6.14 -2.78
C LYS A 369 -15.95 5.52 -1.40
N PRO A 370 -15.23 5.96 -0.37
CA PRO A 370 -15.35 5.41 0.98
C PRO A 370 -16.61 5.88 1.73
N PHE A 371 -17.62 6.42 1.01
CA PHE A 371 -18.89 6.84 1.60
C PHE A 371 -20.07 6.29 0.78
N VAL A 372 -20.89 5.45 1.41
CA VAL A 372 -22.06 4.79 0.81
C VAL A 372 -23.30 5.05 1.66
N ILE A 373 -24.45 5.22 1.02
CA ILE A 373 -25.76 5.34 1.64
C ILE A 373 -26.60 4.15 1.19
N LEU A 374 -27.10 3.35 2.13
CA LEU A 374 -28.06 2.28 1.90
C LEU A 374 -29.46 2.79 2.25
N ALA A 375 -30.34 2.88 1.26
CA ALA A 375 -31.66 3.46 1.45
C ALA A 375 -32.76 2.46 1.09
N GLY A 376 -33.74 2.28 1.96
CA GLY A 376 -34.85 1.35 1.72
C GLY A 376 -35.83 1.29 2.87
N VAL A 377 -36.88 0.48 2.71
CA VAL A 377 -37.94 0.28 3.73
C VAL A 377 -37.34 -0.19 5.06
N SER A 378 -37.95 0.17 6.18
CA SER A 378 -37.52 -0.32 7.50
C SER A 378 -37.59 -1.85 7.59
N GLY A 379 -36.69 -2.47 8.36
CA GLY A 379 -36.67 -3.93 8.56
C GLY A 379 -36.17 -4.77 7.38
N THR A 380 -35.66 -4.15 6.32
CA THR A 380 -35.12 -4.85 5.13
C THR A 380 -33.71 -5.46 5.34
N GLY A 381 -33.04 -5.16 6.44
CA GLY A 381 -31.72 -5.73 6.76
C GLY A 381 -30.52 -4.94 6.25
N LYS A 382 -30.68 -3.63 5.97
CA LYS A 382 -29.60 -2.71 5.56
C LYS A 382 -28.40 -2.76 6.49
N THR A 383 -28.62 -2.51 7.79
CA THR A 383 -27.57 -2.55 8.83
C THR A 383 -26.93 -3.93 8.94
N LYS A 384 -27.71 -5.00 8.69
CA LYS A 384 -27.22 -6.38 8.71
C LYS A 384 -26.33 -6.69 7.51
N LEU A 385 -26.63 -6.18 6.31
CA LEU A 385 -25.75 -6.30 5.13
C LEU A 385 -24.37 -5.70 5.41
N VAL A 386 -24.32 -4.47 5.95
CA VAL A 386 -23.05 -3.80 6.27
C VAL A 386 -22.27 -4.60 7.29
N LYS A 387 -22.93 -5.06 8.36
CA LYS A 387 -22.30 -5.86 9.41
C LYS A 387 -21.75 -7.18 8.86
N LEU A 388 -22.53 -7.93 8.08
CA LEU A 388 -22.09 -9.20 7.50
C LEU A 388 -20.96 -9.03 6.49
N PHE A 389 -20.99 -7.96 5.69
CA PHE A 389 -19.94 -7.64 4.74
C PHE A 389 -18.62 -7.28 5.45
N ALA A 390 -18.68 -6.49 6.54
CA ALA A 390 -17.52 -6.18 7.37
C ALA A 390 -16.96 -7.44 8.05
N GLU A 391 -17.83 -8.27 8.65
CA GLU A 391 -17.45 -9.52 9.30
C GLU A 391 -16.78 -10.50 8.31
N ALA A 392 -17.27 -10.58 7.08
CA ALA A 392 -16.67 -11.41 6.02
C ALA A 392 -15.24 -10.99 5.64
N LEU A 393 -14.84 -9.77 5.99
CA LEU A 393 -13.50 -9.21 5.74
C LEU A 393 -12.63 -9.19 7.01
N GLY A 394 -13.11 -9.80 8.10
CA GLY A 394 -12.43 -9.84 9.40
C GLY A 394 -12.68 -8.60 10.26
N ALA A 395 -13.49 -7.64 9.82
CA ALA A 395 -13.81 -6.44 10.59
C ALA A 395 -15.06 -6.67 11.45
N THR A 396 -14.87 -6.83 12.76
CA THR A 396 -15.95 -7.19 13.69
C THR A 396 -16.18 -6.12 14.75
N GLY A 397 -17.27 -6.22 15.51
CA GLY A 397 -17.49 -5.35 16.67
C GLY A 397 -16.50 -5.62 17.80
N ASP A 398 -16.10 -6.89 17.97
CA ASP A 398 -15.26 -7.34 19.08
C ASP A 398 -13.81 -6.86 18.95
N ASN A 399 -13.30 -6.76 17.71
CA ASN A 399 -11.98 -6.20 17.42
C ASN A 399 -12.00 -4.67 17.15
N GLY A 400 -13.15 -4.02 17.34
CA GLY A 400 -13.30 -2.57 17.19
C GLY A 400 -13.31 -2.05 15.75
N GLN A 401 -13.21 -2.91 14.74
CA GLN A 401 -13.14 -2.51 13.33
C GLN A 401 -14.51 -2.23 12.71
N PHE A 402 -15.60 -2.74 13.29
CA PHE A 402 -16.96 -2.38 12.94
C PHE A 402 -17.60 -1.56 14.07
N SER A 403 -18.03 -0.34 13.78
CA SER A 403 -18.70 0.55 14.73
C SER A 403 -20.08 0.94 14.20
N LEU A 404 -21.12 0.68 15.00
CA LEU A 404 -22.48 1.11 14.73
C LEU A 404 -22.78 2.38 15.54
N ILE A 405 -23.11 3.47 14.85
CA ILE A 405 -23.40 4.77 15.44
C ILE A 405 -24.85 5.15 15.12
N PRO A 406 -25.80 5.00 16.06
CA PRO A 406 -27.17 5.42 15.83
C PRO A 406 -27.26 6.96 15.83
N VAL A 407 -27.79 7.54 14.75
CA VAL A 407 -27.99 8.98 14.64
C VAL A 407 -29.19 9.40 15.48
N ARG A 408 -29.09 10.53 16.17
CA ARG A 408 -30.17 11.07 16.99
C ARG A 408 -30.78 12.31 16.32
N PRO A 409 -32.10 12.55 16.48
CA PRO A 409 -32.78 13.66 15.83
C PRO A 409 -32.34 15.05 16.32
N ASP A 410 -31.74 15.13 17.50
CA ASP A 410 -31.22 16.36 18.11
C ASP A 410 -29.84 16.78 17.59
N TRP A 411 -29.20 15.97 16.73
CA TRP A 411 -27.89 16.30 16.15
C TRP A 411 -27.98 17.48 15.19
N SER A 412 -27.42 18.62 15.61
CA SER A 412 -27.40 19.87 14.82
C SER A 412 -26.04 20.26 14.29
N ASP A 413 -24.95 19.67 14.80
CA ASP A 413 -23.58 20.03 14.46
C ASP A 413 -22.63 18.84 14.70
N PRO A 414 -21.35 18.91 14.29
CA PRO A 414 -20.44 17.78 14.37
C PRO A 414 -20.05 17.31 15.79
N SER A 415 -20.48 18.00 16.85
CA SER A 415 -20.05 17.75 18.23
C SER A 415 -20.34 16.34 18.72
N ASP A 416 -21.52 15.78 18.44
CA ASP A 416 -21.87 14.42 18.87
C ASP A 416 -21.04 13.33 18.17
N LEU A 417 -20.63 13.61 16.93
CA LEU A 417 -19.92 12.66 16.09
C LEU A 417 -18.40 12.74 16.32
N LEU A 418 -17.83 13.93 16.24
CA LEU A 418 -16.39 14.19 16.37
C LEU A 418 -15.96 14.52 17.80
N GLY A 419 -16.82 15.16 18.59
CA GLY A 419 -16.52 15.59 19.94
C GLY A 419 -16.58 17.10 20.12
N TYR A 420 -16.58 17.54 21.37
CA TYR A 420 -16.65 18.95 21.77
C TYR A 420 -15.73 19.25 22.94
N LYS A 421 -15.49 20.53 23.24
CA LYS A 421 -14.81 20.94 24.47
C LYS A 421 -15.81 21.21 25.57
N ASP A 422 -15.59 20.63 26.73
CA ASP A 422 -16.37 21.00 27.91
C ASP A 422 -16.00 22.40 28.43
N LEU A 423 -16.72 22.86 29.45
CA LEU A 423 -16.49 24.19 30.07
C LEU A 423 -15.08 24.34 30.68
N SER A 424 -14.38 23.25 30.97
CA SER A 424 -13.00 23.25 31.45
C SER A 424 -11.97 23.27 30.32
N GLY A 425 -12.44 23.23 29.05
CA GLY A 425 -11.61 23.21 27.85
C GLY A 425 -11.10 21.83 27.46
N VAL A 426 -11.44 20.79 28.22
CA VAL A 426 -11.06 19.39 27.96
C VAL A 426 -11.87 18.86 26.79
N PHE A 427 -11.19 18.22 25.83
CA PHE A 427 -11.85 17.62 24.69
C PHE A 427 -12.56 16.32 25.07
N ARG A 428 -13.85 16.24 24.74
CA ARG A 428 -14.71 15.07 24.88
C ARG A 428 -14.88 14.47 23.49
N PRO A 429 -14.18 13.38 23.16
CA PRO A 429 -14.22 12.80 21.82
C PRO A 429 -15.60 12.20 21.54
N GLY A 430 -16.07 12.36 20.30
CA GLY A 430 -17.23 11.64 19.80
C GLY A 430 -16.84 10.25 19.28
N ARG A 431 -17.83 9.39 19.05
CA ARG A 431 -17.58 7.98 18.68
C ARG A 431 -16.79 7.84 17.37
N LEU A 432 -16.99 8.76 16.41
CA LEU A 432 -16.21 8.77 15.18
C LEU A 432 -14.74 9.08 15.45
N ALA A 433 -14.44 10.09 16.28
CA ALA A 433 -13.06 10.46 16.58
C ALA A 433 -12.28 9.34 17.26
N GLU A 434 -12.91 8.59 18.18
CA GLU A 434 -12.29 7.41 18.80
C GLU A 434 -11.88 6.36 17.75
N VAL A 435 -12.79 6.02 16.83
CA VAL A 435 -12.52 5.03 15.79
C VAL A 435 -11.46 5.53 14.81
N LEU A 436 -11.46 6.82 14.46
CA LEU A 436 -10.45 7.41 13.58
C LEU A 436 -9.05 7.37 14.20
N VAL A 437 -8.92 7.61 15.51
CA VAL A 437 -7.63 7.50 16.21
C VAL A 437 -7.10 6.07 16.12
N GLU A 438 -7.95 5.07 16.42
CA GLU A 438 -7.58 3.66 16.37
C GLU A 438 -7.20 3.22 14.95
N ALA A 439 -8.01 3.60 13.95
CA ALA A 439 -7.76 3.28 12.54
C ALA A 439 -6.49 3.95 12.00
N SER A 440 -6.09 5.10 12.57
CA SER A 440 -4.89 5.84 12.16
C SER A 440 -3.59 5.27 12.72
N GLN A 441 -3.63 4.36 13.70
CA GLN A 441 -2.43 3.74 14.26
C GLN A 441 -1.63 2.97 13.20
N PRO A 442 -0.28 3.03 13.21
CA PRO A 442 0.57 2.34 12.24
C PRO A 442 0.23 0.86 12.02
N GLU A 443 -0.05 0.14 13.10
CA GLU A 443 -0.43 -1.27 13.16
C GLU A 443 -1.84 -1.57 12.63
N ASN A 444 -2.68 -0.56 12.41
CA ASN A 444 -4.07 -0.73 11.99
C ASN A 444 -4.37 -0.20 10.59
N GLN A 445 -3.46 0.60 10.02
CA GLN A 445 -3.62 1.21 8.68
C GLN A 445 -3.81 0.20 7.54
N HIS A 446 -3.39 -1.04 7.75
CA HIS A 446 -3.55 -2.13 6.78
C HIS A 446 -4.90 -2.85 6.89
N LYS A 447 -5.71 -2.56 7.91
CA LYS A 447 -6.97 -3.24 8.18
C LYS A 447 -8.15 -2.30 7.90
N PRO A 448 -9.22 -2.76 7.24
CA PRO A 448 -10.39 -1.93 6.97
C PRO A 448 -11.20 -1.67 8.25
N TYR A 449 -11.73 -0.46 8.39
CA TYR A 449 -12.62 -0.02 9.45
C TYR A 449 -13.96 0.42 8.86
N PHE A 450 -15.06 -0.13 9.35
CA PHE A 450 -16.41 0.13 8.89
C PHE A 450 -17.19 0.90 9.95
N ILE A 451 -17.71 2.05 9.56
CA ILE A 451 -18.52 2.90 10.44
C ILE A 451 -19.91 2.98 9.84
N CYS A 452 -20.85 2.27 10.46
CA CYS A 452 -22.24 2.25 10.06
C CYS A 452 -23.02 3.30 10.87
N MET A 453 -23.45 4.37 10.22
CA MET A 453 -24.36 5.37 10.81
C MET A 453 -25.80 4.92 10.58
N ASP A 454 -26.47 4.50 11.64
CA ASP A 454 -27.84 4.00 11.55
C ASP A 454 -28.85 5.14 11.54
N GLU A 455 -29.85 5.05 10.67
CA GLU A 455 -30.92 6.06 10.50
C GLU A 455 -30.38 7.47 10.26
N MET A 456 -29.43 7.56 9.32
CA MET A 456 -28.66 8.77 9.01
C MET A 456 -29.53 10.00 8.72
N ASN A 457 -30.74 9.79 8.20
CA ASN A 457 -31.68 10.85 7.82
C ASN A 457 -32.59 11.36 8.95
N LEU A 458 -32.45 10.86 10.19
CA LEU A 458 -33.19 11.38 11.35
C LEU A 458 -32.83 12.83 11.67
N ALA A 459 -31.57 13.21 11.42
CA ALA A 459 -31.09 14.58 11.52
C ALA A 459 -30.66 15.11 10.14
N ARG A 460 -30.49 16.43 10.03
CA ARG A 460 -29.99 17.04 8.79
C ARG A 460 -28.51 16.70 8.60
N VAL A 461 -28.26 15.69 7.76
CA VAL A 461 -26.93 15.14 7.47
C VAL A 461 -25.90 16.21 7.11
N GLU A 462 -26.29 17.21 6.33
CA GLU A 462 -25.39 18.30 5.94
C GLU A 462 -24.89 19.19 7.09
N TYR A 463 -25.52 19.13 8.27
CA TYR A 463 -25.13 19.92 9.44
C TYR A 463 -24.18 19.13 10.34
N TYR A 464 -24.61 17.99 10.88
CA TYR A 464 -23.76 17.22 11.80
C TYR A 464 -22.59 16.52 11.08
N PHE A 465 -22.74 16.24 9.78
CA PHE A 465 -21.70 15.59 8.97
C PHE A 465 -20.91 16.58 8.11
N SER A 466 -21.07 17.90 8.32
CA SER A 466 -20.50 18.95 7.48
C SER A 466 -18.99 18.82 7.26
N ASP A 467 -18.28 18.56 8.35
CA ASP A 467 -16.81 18.58 8.40
C ASP A 467 -16.26 17.34 7.72
N VAL A 468 -16.86 16.17 7.99
CA VAL A 468 -16.53 14.91 7.32
C VAL A 468 -16.76 15.03 5.81
N LEU A 469 -17.90 15.59 5.38
CA LEU A 469 -18.19 15.84 3.96
C LEU A 469 -17.17 16.78 3.32
N SER A 470 -16.62 17.74 4.06
CA SER A 470 -15.59 18.64 3.55
C SER A 470 -14.24 17.93 3.43
N VAL A 471 -13.85 17.19 4.46
CA VAL A 471 -12.54 16.53 4.54
C VAL A 471 -12.41 15.39 3.53
N ILE A 472 -13.47 14.62 3.26
CA ILE A 472 -13.47 13.57 2.22
C ILE A 472 -13.10 14.14 0.83
N GLU A 473 -13.36 15.43 0.56
CA GLU A 473 -13.00 16.03 -0.74
C GLU A 473 -11.55 16.47 -0.86
N THR A 474 -10.84 16.47 0.26
CA THR A 474 -9.43 16.86 0.32
C THR A 474 -8.49 15.67 0.16
N GLN A 475 -9.03 14.51 -0.24
CA GLN A 475 -8.26 13.31 -0.53
C GLN A 475 -7.18 13.60 -1.56
N GLU A 476 -5.94 13.37 -1.17
CA GLU A 476 -4.78 13.46 -2.03
C GLU A 476 -3.83 12.29 -1.79
N TRP A 477 -3.11 11.89 -2.83
CA TRP A 477 -2.03 10.94 -2.69
C TRP A 477 -0.84 11.62 -2.01
N ARG A 478 -0.43 11.08 -0.86
CA ARG A 478 0.89 11.35 -0.29
C ARG A 478 1.63 10.04 -0.13
N GLN A 479 2.75 9.92 -0.85
CA GLN A 479 3.50 8.67 -0.96
C GLN A 479 2.56 7.56 -1.49
N ASP A 480 2.32 6.51 -0.72
CA ASP A 480 1.50 5.35 -1.11
C ASP A 480 0.14 5.29 -0.40
N ARG A 481 -0.31 6.40 0.19
CA ARG A 481 -1.57 6.49 0.93
C ARG A 481 -2.41 7.67 0.52
N ILE A 482 -3.72 7.50 0.72
CA ILE A 482 -4.67 8.59 0.59
C ILE A 482 -4.69 9.31 1.95
N VAL A 483 -4.35 10.59 1.95
CA VAL A 483 -4.47 11.43 3.15
C VAL A 483 -5.56 12.46 2.94
N THR A 484 -6.16 12.89 4.03
CA THR A 484 -7.16 13.95 4.04
C THR A 484 -6.68 15.12 4.91
N SER A 485 -7.31 16.28 4.74
CA SER A 485 -7.13 17.40 5.66
C SER A 485 -7.55 17.04 7.08
N LYS A 486 -7.05 17.82 8.04
CA LYS A 486 -7.26 17.57 9.47
C LYS A 486 -8.72 17.88 9.82
N LEU A 487 -9.41 16.91 10.42
CA LEU A 487 -10.72 17.07 11.07
C LEU A 487 -10.59 17.86 12.37
N ILE A 488 -9.57 17.55 13.18
CA ILE A 488 -9.35 18.19 14.47
C ILE A 488 -7.95 18.81 14.47
N ASN A 489 -7.88 20.13 14.58
CA ASN A 489 -6.62 20.87 14.56
C ASN A 489 -5.94 20.82 15.93
N ARG A 490 -4.63 20.57 15.97
CA ARG A 490 -3.87 20.54 17.22
C ARG A 490 -3.96 21.84 18.04
N GLU A 491 -3.98 22.99 17.35
CA GLU A 491 -4.08 24.32 17.98
C GLU A 491 -5.40 24.53 18.72
N SER A 492 -6.44 23.79 18.33
CA SER A 492 -7.72 23.84 19.01
C SER A 492 -7.78 22.87 20.19
N LEU A 493 -6.71 22.25 20.68
CA LEU A 493 -6.77 21.30 21.80
C LEU A 493 -5.83 21.68 22.95
N LEU A 494 -6.18 21.26 24.17
CA LEU A 494 -5.26 21.35 25.32
C LEU A 494 -4.07 20.39 25.12
N PRO A 495 -2.87 20.69 25.67
CA PRO A 495 -1.67 19.87 25.46
C PRO A 495 -1.84 18.38 25.73
N GLN A 496 -2.68 18.02 26.72
CA GLN A 496 -3.00 16.64 27.06
C GLN A 496 -3.79 15.91 25.95
N ASP A 497 -4.69 16.61 25.26
CA ASP A 497 -5.57 16.04 24.23
C ASP A 497 -4.89 16.04 22.86
N GLN A 498 -3.91 16.93 22.65
CA GLN A 498 -3.13 17.04 21.41
C GLN A 498 -2.36 15.77 21.05
N LEU A 499 -1.99 14.94 22.03
CA LEU A 499 -1.24 13.71 21.77
C LEU A 499 -2.09 12.67 21.03
N LEU A 500 -3.39 12.62 21.32
CA LEU A 500 -4.32 11.62 20.79
C LEU A 500 -5.15 12.15 19.62
N TYR A 501 -5.69 13.37 19.75
CA TYR A 501 -6.64 13.94 18.78
C TYR A 501 -6.05 15.10 17.97
N GLY A 502 -4.79 15.49 18.26
CA GLY A 502 -4.11 16.53 17.52
C GLY A 502 -3.86 16.10 16.08
N ASP A 503 -4.32 16.92 15.14
CA ASP A 503 -4.16 16.71 13.69
C ASP A 503 -4.86 15.44 13.16
N LEU A 504 -5.91 14.98 13.85
CA LEU A 504 -6.71 13.83 13.44
C LEU A 504 -7.29 14.06 12.04
N SER A 505 -7.17 13.07 11.16
CA SER A 505 -7.70 13.07 9.79
C SER A 505 -8.49 11.78 9.55
N ILE A 506 -9.13 11.67 8.37
CA ILE A 506 -9.77 10.42 7.93
C ILE A 506 -8.72 9.58 7.20
N PRO A 507 -8.32 8.40 7.73
CA PRO A 507 -7.35 7.54 7.08
C PRO A 507 -7.98 6.74 5.92
N ASP A 508 -7.15 6.24 5.02
CA ASP A 508 -7.57 5.55 3.77
C ASP A 508 -8.12 4.13 3.97
N ASN A 509 -8.20 3.68 5.22
CA ASN A 509 -8.77 2.41 5.64
C ASN A 509 -10.14 2.54 6.32
N VAL A 510 -10.73 3.75 6.35
CA VAL A 510 -12.05 3.99 6.95
C VAL A 510 -13.13 4.10 5.88
N TYR A 511 -14.20 3.32 6.05
CA TYR A 511 -15.36 3.27 5.18
C TYR A 511 -16.61 3.70 5.97
N LEU A 512 -17.30 4.71 5.46
CA LEU A 512 -18.48 5.32 6.06
C LEU A 512 -19.72 4.81 5.35
N ILE A 513 -20.67 4.22 6.08
CA ILE A 513 -21.91 3.70 5.53
C ILE A 513 -23.09 4.28 6.30
N GLY A 514 -23.99 5.00 5.64
CA GLY A 514 -25.23 5.49 6.24
C GLY A 514 -26.41 4.58 5.87
N THR A 515 -27.24 4.19 6.82
CA THR A 515 -28.53 3.54 6.53
C THR A 515 -29.66 4.57 6.58
N VAL A 516 -30.63 4.45 5.67
CA VAL A 516 -31.73 5.39 5.52
C VAL A 516 -33.04 4.63 5.40
N ASN A 517 -34.02 5.01 6.21
CA ASN A 517 -35.39 4.52 6.10
C ASN A 517 -36.19 5.44 5.17
N MET A 518 -36.70 4.90 4.06
CA MET A 518 -37.46 5.66 3.04
C MET A 518 -38.89 6.01 3.48
N ASP A 519 -39.53 5.15 4.28
CA ASP A 519 -40.94 5.31 4.65
C ASP A 519 -41.18 6.47 5.64
N GLU A 520 -40.12 6.85 6.37
CA GLU A 520 -40.15 7.83 7.45
C GLU A 520 -39.26 9.05 7.17
N THR A 521 -38.83 9.27 5.90
CA THR A 521 -37.83 10.32 5.60
C THR A 521 -38.26 11.71 6.06
N THR A 522 -37.67 12.18 7.17
CA THR A 522 -37.93 13.50 7.77
C THR A 522 -37.19 14.62 7.01
N HIS A 523 -36.01 14.31 6.47
CA HIS A 523 -35.15 15.27 5.78
C HIS A 523 -34.58 14.71 4.47
N PRO A 524 -34.84 15.35 3.31
CA PRO A 524 -34.23 14.94 2.05
C PRO A 524 -32.73 15.27 2.04
N PHE A 525 -31.95 14.45 1.32
CA PHE A 525 -30.51 14.70 1.16
C PHE A 525 -30.25 15.86 0.21
N SER A 526 -29.38 16.79 0.60
CA SER A 526 -28.89 17.81 -0.31
C SER A 526 -27.94 17.24 -1.37
N LYS A 527 -27.85 17.95 -2.50
CA LYS A 527 -26.88 17.63 -3.57
C LYS A 527 -25.44 17.53 -3.04
N LYS A 528 -25.10 18.30 -2.00
CA LYS A 528 -23.78 18.25 -1.34
C LYS A 528 -23.48 16.86 -0.79
N VAL A 529 -24.45 16.20 -0.15
CA VAL A 529 -24.27 14.83 0.36
C VAL A 529 -24.20 13.84 -0.81
N LEU A 530 -25.14 13.94 -1.75
CA LEU A 530 -25.26 13.00 -2.87
C LEU A 530 -24.04 13.01 -3.82
N ASP A 531 -23.37 14.14 -4.00
CA ASP A 531 -22.16 14.23 -4.81
C ASP A 531 -20.98 13.43 -4.20
N ARG A 532 -21.01 13.21 -2.87
CA ARG A 532 -19.94 12.57 -2.09
C ARG A 532 -20.22 11.10 -1.76
N ALA A 533 -21.47 10.63 -1.88
CA ALA A 533 -21.88 9.27 -1.56
C ALA A 533 -22.27 8.44 -2.80
N ASN A 534 -22.09 7.12 -2.76
CA ASN A 534 -22.87 6.19 -3.59
C ASN A 534 -24.18 5.87 -2.87
N THR A 535 -25.33 5.88 -3.56
CA THR A 535 -26.63 5.59 -2.92
C THR A 535 -27.20 4.28 -3.45
N ILE A 536 -27.18 3.22 -2.65
CA ILE A 536 -27.74 1.91 -3.03
C ILE A 536 -29.16 1.80 -2.49
N GLU A 537 -30.11 1.59 -3.40
CA GLU A 537 -31.50 1.27 -3.03
C GLU A 537 -31.61 -0.20 -2.61
N PHE A 538 -32.11 -0.43 -1.40
CA PHE A 538 -32.30 -1.73 -0.79
C PHE A 538 -33.81 -1.97 -0.58
N ASN A 539 -34.49 -2.41 -1.65
CA ASN A 539 -35.94 -2.70 -1.63
C ASN A 539 -36.25 -4.20 -1.67
N TYR A 540 -35.25 -5.04 -1.46
CA TYR A 540 -35.43 -6.49 -1.50
C TYR A 540 -35.98 -6.99 -0.17
N ILE A 541 -37.19 -7.57 -0.23
CA ILE A 541 -37.80 -8.31 0.87
C ILE A 541 -38.13 -9.70 0.35
N ASN A 542 -37.36 -10.70 0.77
CA ASN A 542 -37.70 -12.10 0.53
C ASN A 542 -37.96 -12.83 1.84
N LEU A 543 -39.24 -12.92 2.18
CA LEU A 543 -39.73 -13.60 3.38
C LEU A 543 -39.61 -15.13 3.30
N GLN A 544 -39.36 -15.69 2.10
CA GLN A 544 -39.24 -17.13 1.87
C GLN A 544 -37.78 -17.63 1.98
N GLN A 545 -36.92 -16.87 2.66
CA GLN A 545 -35.58 -17.34 3.00
C GLN A 545 -35.63 -18.11 4.31
N TYR A 546 -35.42 -19.42 4.21
CA TYR A 546 -35.28 -20.29 5.37
C TYR A 546 -33.80 -20.55 5.65
N PRO A 547 -33.37 -20.59 6.92
CA PRO A 547 -32.01 -21.01 7.25
C PRO A 547 -31.82 -22.46 6.81
N SER A 548 -30.80 -22.72 6.01
CA SER A 548 -30.41 -24.07 5.62
C SER A 548 -29.80 -24.79 6.83
N LEU A 549 -30.44 -25.88 7.27
CA LEU A 549 -29.97 -26.75 8.37
C LEU A 549 -28.74 -27.62 8.00
N ALA A 550 -28.02 -27.29 6.92
CA ALA A 550 -26.84 -28.03 6.54
C ALA A 550 -25.77 -27.84 7.63
N ILE A 551 -25.37 -28.94 8.28
CA ILE A 551 -24.28 -28.97 9.24
C ILE A 551 -23.01 -28.64 8.45
N HIS A 552 -22.50 -27.42 8.62
CA HIS A 552 -21.28 -26.99 7.96
C HIS A 552 -20.08 -27.24 8.89
N GLU A 553 -19.40 -28.36 8.69
CA GLU A 553 -18.16 -28.75 9.40
C GLU A 553 -16.89 -28.00 8.92
N LYS A 554 -17.01 -26.93 8.14
CA LYS A 554 -15.84 -26.12 7.77
C LYS A 554 -15.58 -25.06 8.83
N GLU A 555 -14.41 -25.13 9.46
CA GLU A 555 -13.84 -24.08 10.30
C GLU A 555 -14.05 -22.71 9.63
N GLU A 556 -14.52 -21.72 10.40
CA GLU A 556 -14.58 -20.32 9.98
C GLU A 556 -13.19 -19.93 9.48
N THR A 557 -13.01 -19.87 8.16
CA THR A 557 -11.78 -19.34 7.58
C THR A 557 -11.74 -17.87 7.92
N ASP A 558 -10.81 -17.50 8.79
CA ASP A 558 -10.58 -16.13 9.24
C ASP A 558 -10.05 -15.30 8.06
N LEU A 559 -10.97 -14.80 7.23
CA LEU A 559 -10.71 -13.96 6.06
C LEU A 559 -10.33 -12.55 6.53
N THR A 560 -9.15 -12.42 7.15
CA THR A 560 -8.59 -11.09 7.44
C THR A 560 -8.09 -10.49 6.13
N VAL A 561 -8.81 -9.51 5.60
CA VAL A 561 -8.48 -8.88 4.31
C VAL A 561 -7.73 -7.57 4.53
N HIS A 562 -6.65 -7.38 3.76
CA HIS A 562 -5.87 -6.14 3.75
C HIS A 562 -6.68 -4.99 3.10
N ASN A 563 -6.53 -3.76 3.62
CA ASN A 563 -7.26 -2.57 3.18
C ASN A 563 -7.13 -2.28 1.67
N SER A 564 -6.03 -2.70 1.02
CA SER A 564 -5.84 -2.58 -0.44
C SER A 564 -6.95 -3.22 -1.27
N PHE A 565 -7.69 -4.19 -0.72
CA PHE A 565 -8.86 -4.76 -1.38
C PHE A 565 -9.95 -3.70 -1.64
N LEU A 566 -10.26 -2.89 -0.63
CA LEU A 566 -11.33 -1.88 -0.68
C LEU A 566 -10.83 -0.48 -1.00
N ARG A 567 -9.56 -0.17 -0.75
CA ARG A 567 -9.04 1.17 -0.94
C ARG A 567 -9.15 1.58 -2.41
N SER A 568 -9.60 2.82 -2.65
CA SER A 568 -9.57 3.39 -3.99
C SER A 568 -8.13 3.47 -4.51
N GLU A 569 -7.99 3.18 -5.79
CA GLU A 569 -6.76 3.32 -6.57
C GLU A 569 -6.79 4.59 -7.44
N TYR A 570 -7.95 5.25 -7.55
CA TYR A 570 -8.16 6.42 -8.38
C TYR A 570 -8.83 7.55 -7.59
N LEU A 571 -8.26 8.75 -7.64
CA LEU A 571 -8.83 9.96 -7.02
C LEU A 571 -9.29 10.98 -8.07
N GLN A 572 -8.60 11.03 -9.22
CA GLN A 572 -8.87 11.98 -10.30
C GLN A 572 -8.96 11.26 -11.64
N LEU A 573 -9.73 11.82 -12.59
CA LEU A 573 -9.91 11.19 -13.90
C LEU A 573 -8.58 10.89 -14.62
N ILE A 574 -7.56 11.73 -14.40
CA ILE A 574 -6.24 11.54 -15.00
C ILE A 574 -5.57 10.22 -14.58
N ASP A 575 -5.92 9.68 -13.41
CA ASP A 575 -5.37 8.43 -12.87
C ASP A 575 -5.76 7.22 -13.74
N VAL A 576 -6.98 7.23 -14.31
CA VAL A 576 -7.48 6.15 -15.19
C VAL A 576 -7.37 6.48 -16.67
N TYR A 577 -7.27 7.76 -17.02
CA TYR A 577 -7.50 8.24 -18.38
C TYR A 577 -6.58 7.59 -19.41
N SER A 578 -5.36 7.24 -19.04
CA SER A 578 -4.39 6.71 -20.00
C SER A 578 -4.51 5.24 -20.34
N GLU A 579 -5.10 4.47 -19.43
CA GLU A 579 -5.24 3.03 -19.57
C GLU A 579 -6.65 2.69 -20.07
N TYR A 580 -7.65 3.46 -19.63
CA TYR A 580 -9.06 3.24 -19.93
C TYR A 580 -9.67 4.36 -20.79
N THR A 581 -8.89 4.96 -21.71
CA THR A 581 -9.33 6.12 -22.51
C THR A 581 -10.67 5.87 -23.22
N GLU A 582 -10.81 4.73 -23.89
CA GLU A 582 -12.02 4.40 -24.67
C GLU A 582 -13.25 4.25 -23.76
N LEU A 583 -13.13 3.52 -22.65
CA LEU A 583 -14.21 3.36 -21.67
C LEU A 583 -14.60 4.71 -21.06
N VAL A 584 -13.62 5.54 -20.68
CA VAL A 584 -13.87 6.87 -20.10
C VAL A 584 -14.59 7.76 -21.09
N HIS A 585 -14.20 7.76 -22.36
CA HIS A 585 -14.86 8.52 -23.42
C HIS A 585 -16.29 8.05 -23.63
N ALA A 586 -16.50 6.74 -23.83
CA ALA A 586 -17.83 6.16 -24.02
C ALA A 586 -18.77 6.43 -22.84
N THR A 587 -18.27 6.28 -21.61
CA THR A 587 -19.03 6.56 -20.38
C THR A 587 -19.36 8.05 -20.25
N THR A 588 -18.40 8.92 -20.53
CA THR A 588 -18.59 10.37 -20.48
C THR A 588 -19.59 10.83 -21.54
N GLU A 589 -19.54 10.30 -22.76
CA GLU A 589 -20.52 10.64 -23.81
C GLU A 589 -21.95 10.26 -23.42
N LYS A 590 -22.15 9.08 -22.82
CA LYS A 590 -23.46 8.69 -22.26
C LYS A 590 -23.89 9.70 -21.19
N LEU A 591 -22.99 10.08 -20.29
CA LEU A 591 -23.28 11.04 -19.22
C LEU A 591 -23.59 12.44 -19.75
N VAL A 592 -22.90 12.91 -20.79
CA VAL A 592 -23.19 14.21 -21.42
C VAL A 592 -24.62 14.24 -21.96
N LYS A 593 -25.08 13.18 -22.64
CA LYS A 593 -26.47 13.07 -23.12
C LYS A 593 -27.48 13.14 -21.97
N ILE A 594 -27.20 12.43 -20.88
CA ILE A 594 -28.02 12.47 -19.66
C ILE A 594 -28.02 13.88 -19.05
N ASN A 595 -26.87 14.53 -19.00
CA ASN A 595 -26.72 15.85 -18.42
C ASN A 595 -27.57 16.91 -19.15
N HIS A 596 -27.62 16.86 -20.48
CA HIS A 596 -28.49 17.72 -21.29
C HIS A 596 -29.98 17.54 -20.95
N ILE A 597 -30.40 16.32 -20.55
CA ILE A 597 -31.76 16.08 -20.08
C ILE A 597 -31.96 16.71 -18.69
N LEU A 598 -31.01 16.53 -17.77
CA LEU A 598 -31.11 17.02 -16.38
C LEU A 598 -31.04 18.54 -16.24
N GLU A 599 -30.50 19.25 -17.24
CA GLU A 599 -30.44 20.71 -17.27
C GLU A 599 -31.82 21.37 -17.17
N GLU A 600 -32.87 20.74 -17.71
CA GLU A 600 -34.25 21.25 -17.69
C GLU A 600 -34.81 21.46 -16.27
N ILE A 601 -34.28 20.72 -15.29
CA ILE A 601 -34.68 20.80 -13.87
C ILE A 601 -33.54 21.29 -12.97
N HIS A 602 -32.49 21.88 -13.56
CA HIS A 602 -31.28 22.33 -12.85
C HIS A 602 -30.66 21.23 -11.98
N SER A 603 -30.73 19.97 -12.42
CA SER A 603 -30.21 18.79 -11.72
C SER A 603 -28.97 18.20 -12.39
N HIS A 604 -28.35 18.95 -13.30
CA HIS A 604 -27.11 18.59 -13.98
C HIS A 604 -26.01 18.17 -12.99
N VAL A 605 -25.12 17.31 -13.46
CA VAL A 605 -24.04 16.70 -12.70
C VAL A 605 -22.70 17.37 -13.01
N GLY A 606 -21.85 17.48 -12.00
CA GLY A 606 -20.50 18.03 -12.13
C GLY A 606 -19.44 16.96 -12.35
N PHE A 607 -18.18 17.39 -12.45
CA PHE A 607 -17.03 16.51 -12.67
C PHE A 607 -16.87 15.41 -11.62
N ARG A 608 -17.24 15.66 -10.35
CA ARG A 608 -17.15 14.67 -9.27
C ARG A 608 -18.01 13.43 -9.52
N ILE A 609 -19.19 13.63 -10.10
CA ILE A 609 -20.09 12.51 -10.43
C ILE A 609 -19.57 11.78 -11.66
N ARG A 610 -19.14 12.53 -12.69
CA ARG A 610 -18.49 11.94 -13.86
C ARG A 610 -17.35 11.02 -13.45
N ASP A 611 -16.43 11.51 -12.63
CA ASP A 611 -15.24 10.77 -12.22
C ASP A 611 -15.63 9.53 -11.41
N SER A 612 -16.60 9.67 -10.48
CA SER A 612 -17.13 8.53 -9.72
C SER A 612 -17.74 7.45 -10.61
N ILE A 613 -18.54 7.83 -11.62
CA ILE A 613 -19.14 6.87 -12.56
C ILE A 613 -18.04 6.20 -13.38
N CYS A 614 -17.06 6.97 -13.89
CA CYS A 614 -15.94 6.42 -14.65
C CYS A 614 -15.11 5.43 -13.82
N PHE A 615 -14.76 5.76 -12.57
CA PHE A 615 -14.00 4.85 -11.71
C PHE A 615 -14.76 3.56 -11.42
N TYR A 616 -16.07 3.66 -11.15
CA TYR A 616 -16.92 2.48 -10.96
C TYR A 616 -16.90 1.57 -12.20
N MET A 617 -17.07 2.16 -13.39
CA MET A 617 -17.03 1.39 -14.65
C MET A 617 -15.65 0.78 -14.91
N VAL A 618 -14.56 1.49 -14.59
CA VAL A 618 -13.19 0.98 -14.72
C VAL A 618 -12.96 -0.21 -13.79
N TYR A 619 -13.35 -0.10 -12.51
CA TYR A 619 -13.25 -1.23 -11.58
C TYR A 619 -14.09 -2.42 -12.04
N ASN A 620 -15.28 -2.17 -12.58
CA ASN A 620 -16.11 -3.25 -13.12
C ASN A 620 -15.44 -3.94 -14.32
N GLN A 621 -14.88 -3.17 -15.27
CA GLN A 621 -14.17 -3.73 -16.42
C GLN A 621 -12.93 -4.53 -15.99
N ARG A 622 -12.23 -4.08 -14.94
CA ARG A 622 -11.00 -4.73 -14.45
C ARG A 622 -11.26 -6.02 -13.68
N PHE A 623 -12.34 -6.07 -12.90
CA PHE A 623 -12.66 -7.23 -12.05
C PHE A 623 -13.77 -8.14 -12.60
N GLU A 624 -14.42 -7.74 -13.69
CA GLU A 624 -15.47 -8.48 -14.39
C GLU A 624 -16.61 -8.95 -13.46
N LEU A 625 -17.02 -8.10 -12.52
CA LEU A 625 -18.01 -8.46 -11.48
C LEU A 625 -19.47 -8.38 -11.97
N LEU A 626 -19.76 -7.46 -12.89
CA LEU A 626 -21.08 -7.23 -13.48
C LEU A 626 -20.92 -7.02 -14.99
N SER A 627 -21.97 -7.20 -15.78
CA SER A 627 -21.93 -6.78 -17.18
C SER A 627 -21.90 -5.25 -17.31
N ASP A 628 -21.38 -4.73 -18.42
CA ASP A 628 -21.25 -3.28 -18.64
C ASP A 628 -22.59 -2.54 -18.58
N ASP A 629 -23.66 -3.14 -19.09
CA ASP A 629 -24.99 -2.53 -19.07
C ASP A 629 -25.60 -2.60 -17.66
N GLU A 630 -25.39 -3.67 -16.89
CA GLU A 630 -25.81 -3.75 -15.47
C GLU A 630 -25.06 -2.75 -14.59
N ALA A 631 -23.74 -2.64 -14.75
CA ALA A 631 -22.91 -1.70 -14.02
C ALA A 631 -23.33 -0.25 -14.31
N PHE A 632 -23.60 0.08 -15.58
CA PHE A 632 -24.06 1.41 -15.96
C PHE A 632 -25.50 1.69 -15.49
N ASP A 633 -26.41 0.71 -15.52
CA ASP A 633 -27.75 0.82 -14.95
C ASP A 633 -27.69 1.16 -13.46
N LEU A 634 -26.84 0.47 -12.71
CA LEU A 634 -26.59 0.79 -11.30
C LEU A 634 -26.04 2.20 -11.12
N GLN A 635 -25.19 2.71 -12.00
CA GLN A 635 -24.72 4.11 -11.89
C GLN A 635 -25.83 5.14 -12.16
N LEU A 636 -26.75 4.86 -13.08
CA LEU A 636 -27.94 5.69 -13.28
C LEU A 636 -28.81 5.72 -12.01
N LEU A 637 -29.06 4.56 -11.43
CA LEU A 637 -29.86 4.41 -10.21
C LEU A 637 -29.21 5.10 -9.00
N GLN A 638 -27.89 4.99 -8.83
CA GLN A 638 -27.19 5.44 -7.62
C GLN A 638 -26.70 6.89 -7.66
N LYS A 639 -26.46 7.46 -8.85
CA LYS A 639 -25.88 8.81 -9.01
C LYS A 639 -26.79 9.82 -9.69
N ILE A 640 -27.69 9.36 -10.56
CA ILE A 640 -28.52 10.25 -11.37
C ILE A 640 -29.91 10.40 -10.78
N LEU A 641 -30.63 9.29 -10.64
CA LEU A 641 -32.01 9.28 -10.16
C LEU A 641 -32.20 9.88 -8.75
N PRO A 642 -31.29 9.74 -7.77
CA PRO A 642 -31.48 10.29 -6.42
C PRO A 642 -31.54 11.82 -6.37
N ARG A 643 -31.14 12.50 -7.45
CA ARG A 643 -31.19 13.95 -7.60
C ARG A 643 -32.53 14.46 -8.12
N ILE A 644 -33.37 13.57 -8.65
CA ILE A 644 -34.62 13.92 -9.31
C ILE A 644 -35.75 13.90 -8.28
N GLN A 645 -36.35 15.05 -8.05
CA GLN A 645 -37.54 15.21 -7.21
C GLN A 645 -38.30 16.46 -7.62
N GLY A 646 -39.61 16.48 -7.39
CA GLY A 646 -40.47 17.63 -7.64
C GLY A 646 -41.86 17.26 -8.13
N SER A 647 -42.66 18.29 -8.41
CA SER A 647 -44.05 18.19 -8.86
C SER A 647 -44.29 18.81 -10.24
N SER A 648 -43.24 19.24 -10.95
CA SER A 648 -43.39 20.01 -12.19
C SER A 648 -43.49 19.11 -13.43
N LEU A 649 -44.14 19.62 -14.48
CA LEU A 649 -44.17 18.98 -15.80
C LEU A 649 -42.77 18.81 -16.41
N SER A 650 -41.83 19.69 -16.06
CA SER A 650 -40.42 19.53 -16.45
C SER A 650 -39.81 18.24 -15.86
N VAL A 651 -40.15 17.90 -14.61
CA VAL A 651 -39.72 16.62 -14.00
C VAL A 651 -40.32 15.43 -14.76
N LYS A 652 -41.61 15.48 -15.11
CA LYS A 652 -42.27 14.44 -15.93
C LYS A 652 -41.51 14.23 -17.26
N ARG A 653 -41.20 15.31 -17.97
CA ARG A 653 -40.47 15.24 -19.25
C ARG A 653 -39.07 14.65 -19.08
N VAL A 654 -38.34 15.06 -18.04
CA VAL A 654 -37.02 14.51 -17.72
C VAL A 654 -37.09 13.02 -17.47
N LEU A 655 -38.04 12.56 -16.65
CA LEU A 655 -38.25 11.14 -16.39
C LEU A 655 -38.55 10.35 -17.66
N LEU A 656 -39.43 10.85 -18.55
CA LEU A 656 -39.73 10.20 -19.83
C LEU A 656 -38.51 10.11 -20.75
N LYS A 657 -37.69 11.17 -20.83
CA LYS A 657 -36.45 11.17 -21.63
C LYS A 657 -35.39 10.22 -21.06
N LEU A 658 -35.28 10.12 -19.73
CA LEU A 658 -34.40 9.16 -19.07
C LEU A 658 -34.90 7.72 -19.28
N LEU A 659 -36.20 7.49 -19.20
CA LEU A 659 -36.81 6.19 -19.46
C LEU A 659 -36.53 5.73 -20.90
N GLN A 660 -36.62 6.64 -21.88
CA GLN A 660 -36.25 6.35 -23.26
C GLN A 660 -34.81 5.81 -23.36
N GLY A 661 -33.86 6.45 -22.65
CA GLY A 661 -32.48 5.99 -22.57
C GLY A 661 -32.32 4.66 -21.83
N ALA A 662 -33.07 4.45 -20.76
CA ALA A 662 -33.07 3.22 -19.96
C ALA A 662 -33.63 2.02 -20.74
N LEU A 663 -34.66 2.23 -21.56
CA LEU A 663 -35.24 1.19 -22.41
C LEU A 663 -34.39 0.90 -23.65
N GLY A 664 -33.60 1.88 -24.13
CA GLY A 664 -32.85 1.77 -25.38
C GLY A 664 -33.71 1.85 -26.64
N ARG A 665 -34.96 2.34 -26.54
CA ARG A 665 -35.91 2.52 -27.65
C ARG A 665 -36.52 3.92 -27.61
N THR A 666 -36.93 4.46 -28.76
CA THR A 666 -37.61 5.76 -28.83
C THR A 666 -39.00 5.70 -28.21
N LEU A 667 -39.38 6.73 -27.46
CA LEU A 667 -40.71 6.88 -26.87
C LEU A 667 -41.41 8.12 -27.45
N PRO A 668 -42.74 8.09 -27.66
CA PRO A 668 -43.51 9.27 -28.05
C PRO A 668 -43.69 10.20 -26.84
N VAL A 669 -42.63 10.95 -26.49
CA VAL A 669 -42.60 11.79 -25.28
C VAL A 669 -43.74 12.80 -25.26
N SER A 670 -44.18 13.32 -26.41
CA SER A 670 -45.30 14.27 -26.48
C SER A 670 -46.61 13.66 -26.01
N ASP A 671 -46.92 12.43 -26.43
CA ASP A 671 -48.18 11.76 -26.10
C ASP A 671 -48.17 11.33 -24.62
N LEU A 672 -47.02 10.85 -24.15
CA LEU A 672 -46.81 10.42 -22.76
C LEU A 672 -46.77 11.59 -21.75
N MET A 673 -46.61 12.83 -22.21
CA MET A 673 -46.73 14.01 -21.36
C MET A 673 -48.17 14.24 -20.90
N ASP A 674 -49.17 13.82 -21.70
CA ASP A 674 -50.57 13.90 -21.32
C ASP A 674 -50.94 12.74 -20.39
N ASP A 675 -50.61 11.50 -20.76
CA ASP A 675 -50.89 10.30 -19.96
C ASP A 675 -49.75 9.27 -20.10
N ALA A 676 -49.06 8.97 -18.99
CA ALA A 676 -48.01 7.96 -18.93
C ALA A 676 -48.48 6.63 -18.31
N SER A 677 -49.77 6.46 -18.04
CA SER A 677 -50.33 5.28 -17.36
C SER A 677 -50.01 3.96 -18.03
N GLU A 678 -50.00 3.94 -19.37
CA GLU A 678 -49.60 2.76 -20.13
C GLU A 678 -48.20 2.22 -19.77
N ILE A 679 -47.29 3.07 -19.32
CA ILE A 679 -45.92 2.68 -18.98
C ILE A 679 -45.88 1.95 -17.64
N TYR A 680 -46.39 2.58 -16.58
CA TYR A 680 -46.26 2.01 -15.24
C TYR A 680 -47.30 0.93 -14.94
N LEU A 681 -48.45 0.92 -15.63
CA LEU A 681 -49.41 -0.18 -15.52
C LEU A 681 -48.85 -1.49 -16.12
N LYS A 682 -48.13 -1.42 -17.24
CA LYS A 682 -47.47 -2.60 -17.85
C LYS A 682 -46.34 -3.16 -16.98
N TRP A 683 -45.74 -2.33 -16.13
CA TRP A 683 -44.68 -2.74 -15.21
C TRP A 683 -45.18 -3.54 -14.00
N ASN A 684 -46.46 -3.40 -13.62
CA ASN A 684 -47.06 -4.19 -12.54
C ASN A 684 -47.27 -5.67 -12.93
N ASP A 685 -47.30 -5.99 -14.24
CA ASP A 685 -47.54 -7.35 -14.76
C ASP A 685 -46.25 -8.16 -14.99
N ASN A 686 -45.09 -7.71 -14.48
CA ASN A 686 -43.76 -8.38 -14.61
C ASN A 686 -43.29 -8.69 -16.05
N GLN A 687 -43.97 -8.22 -17.11
CA GLN A 687 -43.65 -8.60 -18.50
C GLN A 687 -42.55 -7.77 -19.17
N GLU A 688 -42.34 -6.51 -18.76
CA GLU A 688 -41.35 -5.61 -19.40
C GLU A 688 -39.99 -5.56 -18.68
N GLU A 689 -39.84 -6.13 -17.47
CA GLU A 689 -38.57 -6.08 -16.71
C GLU A 689 -37.37 -6.66 -17.48
N ASN A 690 -37.56 -7.72 -18.27
CA ASN A 690 -36.47 -8.44 -18.94
C ASN A 690 -36.09 -7.91 -20.35
N LYS A 691 -36.76 -6.87 -20.85
CA LYS A 691 -36.51 -6.35 -22.22
C LYS A 691 -35.83 -4.98 -22.27
N ALA A 692 -35.70 -4.30 -21.13
CA ALA A 692 -35.05 -3.00 -21.04
C ALA A 692 -33.54 -3.13 -21.08
N LYS A 693 -32.85 -2.15 -21.66
CA LYS A 693 -31.39 -2.08 -21.63
C LYS A 693 -30.85 -1.87 -20.20
N HIS A 694 -31.52 -1.04 -19.41
CA HIS A 694 -31.20 -0.71 -18.03
C HIS A 694 -32.46 -0.94 -17.17
N PRO A 695 -32.76 -2.21 -16.80
CA PRO A 695 -34.04 -2.59 -16.21
C PRO A 695 -34.32 -1.98 -14.83
N LEU A 696 -33.31 -1.84 -13.97
CA LEU A 696 -33.48 -1.31 -12.61
C LEU A 696 -33.84 0.17 -12.64
N SER A 697 -33.10 0.98 -13.41
CA SER A 697 -33.40 2.39 -13.61
C SER A 697 -34.75 2.58 -14.27
N ALA A 698 -35.09 1.76 -15.27
CA ALA A 698 -36.36 1.89 -15.97
C ALA A 698 -37.55 1.61 -15.04
N ARG A 699 -37.46 0.57 -14.19
CA ARG A 699 -38.45 0.28 -13.15
C ARG A 699 -38.59 1.44 -12.16
N LYS A 700 -37.48 1.98 -11.66
CA LYS A 700 -37.52 3.11 -10.71
C LYS A 700 -38.11 4.36 -11.34
N ILE A 701 -37.79 4.66 -12.60
CA ILE A 701 -38.36 5.78 -13.34
C ILE A 701 -39.88 5.59 -13.55
N ALA A 702 -40.34 4.39 -13.90
CA ALA A 702 -41.76 4.09 -14.05
C ALA A 702 -42.51 4.30 -12.72
N PHE A 703 -41.94 3.85 -11.60
CA PHE A 703 -42.48 4.12 -10.27
C PHE A 703 -42.54 5.63 -9.97
N MET A 704 -41.46 6.37 -10.27
CA MET A 704 -41.43 7.82 -10.07
C MET A 704 -42.48 8.56 -10.93
N LEU A 705 -42.71 8.11 -12.17
CA LEU A 705 -43.74 8.65 -13.06
C LEU A 705 -45.15 8.42 -12.51
N ARG A 706 -45.43 7.19 -12.05
CA ARG A 706 -46.70 6.84 -11.42
C ARG A 706 -47.02 7.77 -10.25
N ARG A 707 -46.07 7.96 -9.33
CA ARG A 707 -46.26 8.86 -8.19
C ARG A 707 -46.46 10.31 -8.60
N LEU A 708 -45.76 10.78 -9.64
CA LEU A 708 -45.94 12.14 -10.12
C LEU A 708 -47.37 12.37 -10.65
N GLU A 709 -47.99 11.37 -11.27
CA GLU A 709 -49.38 11.46 -11.77
C GLU A 709 -50.42 11.22 -10.68
N GLU A 710 -50.21 10.23 -9.81
CA GLU A 710 -51.17 9.86 -8.74
C GLU A 710 -51.12 10.84 -7.55
N ASP A 711 -49.91 11.19 -7.08
CA ASP A 711 -49.70 12.00 -5.87
C ASP A 711 -49.38 13.47 -6.18
N GLY A 712 -49.12 13.82 -7.45
CA GLY A 712 -48.70 15.16 -7.87
C GLY A 712 -47.26 15.52 -7.48
N PHE A 713 -46.50 14.61 -6.90
CA PHE A 713 -45.11 14.80 -6.50
C PHE A 713 -44.34 13.48 -6.61
N THR A 714 -43.08 13.56 -7.00
CA THR A 714 -42.21 12.40 -7.06
C THR A 714 -40.84 12.68 -6.45
N SER A 715 -40.25 11.66 -5.86
CA SER A 715 -38.88 11.67 -5.35
C SER A 715 -38.33 10.26 -5.37
N TYR A 716 -37.04 10.13 -5.63
CA TYR A 716 -36.33 8.87 -5.50
C TYR A 716 -36.43 8.27 -4.09
N TRP A 717 -36.49 9.13 -3.08
CA TRP A 717 -36.44 8.77 -1.66
C TRP A 717 -37.78 8.33 -1.08
N LEU A 718 -38.83 8.33 -1.90
CA LEU A 718 -40.14 7.83 -1.51
C LEU A 718 -40.26 6.36 -1.96
N SER A 719 -40.67 5.51 -1.02
CA SER A 719 -41.00 4.10 -1.22
C SER A 719 -42.48 3.89 -1.54
#